data_AF-A0A370PDK4-F1
#
_entry.id   AF-A0A370PDK4-F1
#
_cell.length_a   1.000
_cell.length_b   1.000
_cell.length_c   1.000
_cell.angle_alpha   90.00
_cell.angle_beta   90.00
_cell.angle_gamma   90.00
#
_symmetry.space_group_name_H-M   'P 1'
#
loop_
_entity.id
_entity.type
_entity.pdbx_description
1 polymer ?
#
loop_
_entity_poly.entity_id
_entity_poly.type
_entity_poly.pdbx_seq_one_letter_code
_entity_poly.pdbx_strand_id
1 'polypeptide(L)'
;MGIAVVALAGIAWWTSRLYTGAHTEIIIQSEFSWDQITPSQSLVYHDCFDGFQCARLEVPMDYNRSDGQGRRFAIAITRLPAKVPVTDSRYGGAVLTNPGGPGGSGVAQVLVSGKALQKTVDSENDPGIVDPESASRDKYFDVIGFDPRGVNNTTPGFSCFPHLFAQRNWELQVAAEGTLGSAENAFWHNWARSTALNTGCAANLSTPPRDGEEALGEHLNTPPVARDMLEIVERHGEWRAEQGLLEQRQQDHMHGYDPGQSIVARTRWQQGREKLLYWGRSYGTVLGSTFATMFPDRIHRAVLDAVVDVDKYYFGEGPNAVEDADAIFDQFTRYCHAAGGDVCPFYVQGGPAAIKKAYLALEEALYNRSLPVPASATRGPEVVTWSDLKIILRIALYQPLYGFPQLAEIATGLSQGSGAALADFKVGGRSPSCPSDQCLQAGPWSAECQVSGHNEAYSSTAILCADAEYLQDADEEEFKRSWASLQEDSAMLGDYWASLLMSCVGWKLKPKWKLTGPFAANTSHPLLFVSNTLDPVTPLRSARKMSENFPGSVLLQQDSEGHSTLAAPSVCVHKKIRQYFQTGELPPPGVVCKADVKPILGASPSTQEGGMSAEDQKLYETLMEDAQRVAIARLPL
;
A
#
# COMPACT_ATOMS: atom_id res chain seq x y z
N MET A 1 -0.84 -57.94 18.69
CA MET A 1 0.08 -57.96 19.84
C MET A 1 1.43 -57.50 19.33
N GLY A 2 1.89 -56.26 19.50
CA GLY A 2 1.72 -55.32 20.60
C GLY A 2 3.12 -55.04 21.16
N ILE A 3 3.84 -54.07 20.58
CA ILE A 3 5.08 -53.53 21.13
C ILE A 3 4.98 -52.00 21.06
N ALA A 4 4.94 -51.39 22.25
CA ALA A 4 4.92 -49.95 22.52
C ALA A 4 6.33 -49.35 22.31
N VAL A 5 6.51 -48.23 21.59
CA VAL A 5 6.36 -46.81 21.99
C VAL A 5 7.21 -46.41 23.21
N VAL A 6 8.33 -45.72 22.95
CA VAL A 6 8.81 -44.53 23.69
C VAL A 6 9.49 -43.60 22.70
N ALA A 7 9.18 -42.31 22.85
CA ALA A 7 9.42 -41.20 21.95
C ALA A 7 10.88 -40.73 21.86
N LEU A 8 11.26 -40.29 20.65
CA LEU A 8 12.32 -39.32 20.43
C LEU A 8 11.72 -38.13 19.67
N ALA A 9 11.44 -37.06 20.42
CA ALA A 9 11.23 -35.73 19.88
C ALA A 9 12.60 -35.06 19.79
N GLY A 10 12.94 -34.58 18.60
CA GLY A 10 14.17 -33.83 18.36
C GLY A 10 14.77 -34.20 17.01
N ILE A 11 14.97 -33.18 16.16
CA ILE A 11 15.64 -33.22 14.85
C ILE A 11 14.72 -33.60 13.68
N ALA A 12 13.83 -32.67 13.28
CA ALA A 12 13.18 -32.69 11.96
C ALA A 12 12.71 -31.29 11.49
N TRP A 13 13.48 -30.23 11.76
CA TRP A 13 13.11 -28.83 11.42
C TRP A 13 14.03 -28.16 10.38
N TRP A 14 14.84 -28.92 9.62
CA TRP A 14 15.84 -28.36 8.70
C TRP A 14 15.84 -28.91 7.27
N THR A 15 14.87 -29.73 6.85
CA THR A 15 14.90 -30.33 5.50
C THR A 15 13.53 -30.51 4.83
N SER A 16 12.70 -29.48 4.78
CA SER A 16 11.54 -29.47 3.88
C SER A 16 11.69 -28.38 2.80
N ARG A 17 12.50 -28.70 1.78
CA ARG A 17 12.18 -28.31 0.40
C ARG A 17 10.92 -29.08 0.02
N LEU A 18 9.78 -28.40 -0.12
CA LEU A 18 8.65 -28.92 -0.88
C LEU A 18 8.20 -27.85 -1.86
N TYR A 19 8.90 -27.84 -2.99
CA TYR A 19 8.26 -27.68 -4.28
C TYR A 19 7.28 -28.86 -4.43
N THR A 20 5.99 -28.60 -4.29
CA THR A 20 4.96 -29.45 -4.86
C THR A 20 3.99 -28.54 -5.59
N GLY A 21 4.11 -28.53 -6.91
CA GLY A 21 3.04 -28.06 -7.78
C GLY A 21 1.82 -28.91 -7.49
N ALA A 22 0.85 -28.32 -6.79
CA ALA A 22 -0.49 -28.87 -6.71
C ALA A 22 -1.17 -28.54 -8.03
N HIS A 23 -1.25 -29.54 -8.92
CA HIS A 23 -2.26 -29.56 -9.97
C HIS A 23 -3.62 -29.54 -9.29
N THR A 24 -4.17 -28.33 -9.15
CA THR A 24 -5.57 -28.14 -8.80
C THR A 24 -6.34 -28.28 -10.11
N GLU A 25 -7.29 -29.21 -10.17
CA GLU A 25 -8.27 -29.22 -11.26
C GLU A 25 -8.94 -27.83 -11.29
N ILE A 26 -8.64 -27.07 -12.34
CA ILE A 26 -9.20 -25.74 -12.55
C ILE A 26 -10.66 -25.95 -12.96
N ILE A 27 -11.56 -25.91 -11.96
CA ILE A 27 -12.90 -25.43 -12.21
C ILE A 27 -12.70 -23.98 -12.64
N ILE A 28 -12.88 -23.70 -13.93
CA ILE A 28 -12.91 -22.33 -14.46
C ILE A 28 -14.17 -21.68 -13.88
N GLN A 29 -14.09 -21.19 -12.63
CA GLN A 29 -14.91 -20.07 -12.21
C GLN A 29 -14.55 -18.96 -13.20
N SER A 30 -15.54 -18.47 -13.95
CA SER A 30 -15.36 -17.35 -14.88
C SER A 30 -14.59 -16.25 -14.16
N GLU A 31 -13.37 -15.96 -14.64
CA GLU A 31 -12.52 -14.93 -14.06
C GLU A 31 -13.30 -13.62 -14.13
N PHE A 32 -13.57 -13.02 -12.96
CA PHE A 32 -14.33 -11.77 -12.88
C PHE A 32 -13.67 -10.69 -13.75
N SER A 33 -14.48 -9.86 -14.41
CA SER A 33 -13.96 -8.74 -15.18
C SER A 33 -14.77 -7.44 -14.99
N TRP A 34 -14.06 -6.31 -14.99
CA TRP A 34 -14.60 -4.98 -14.68
C TRP A 34 -15.58 -4.41 -15.72
N ASP A 35 -15.51 -4.86 -16.97
CA ASP A 35 -16.45 -4.54 -18.04
C ASP A 35 -17.84 -5.17 -17.82
N GLN A 36 -17.94 -6.24 -17.02
CA GLN A 36 -19.21 -6.86 -16.64
C GLN A 36 -20.04 -5.93 -15.72
N ILE A 37 -19.39 -4.97 -15.07
CA ILE A 37 -20.04 -3.96 -14.24
C ILE A 37 -20.25 -2.69 -15.06
N THR A 38 -21.52 -2.34 -15.24
CA THR A 38 -21.90 -1.05 -15.84
C THR A 38 -21.68 0.07 -14.82
N PRO A 39 -20.90 1.13 -15.15
CA PRO A 39 -20.77 2.29 -14.28
C PRO A 39 -22.12 2.93 -13.94
N SER A 40 -22.26 3.42 -12.72
CA SER A 40 -23.48 4.08 -12.24
C SER A 40 -23.15 5.25 -11.31
N GLN A 41 -24.02 6.25 -11.26
CA GLN A 41 -23.92 7.36 -10.30
C GLN A 41 -24.27 6.94 -8.87
N SER A 42 -24.91 5.79 -8.69
CA SER A 42 -25.17 5.15 -7.40
C SER A 42 -24.31 3.91 -7.24
N LEU A 43 -24.03 3.50 -6.00
CA LEU A 43 -23.29 2.26 -5.76
C LEU A 43 -24.18 1.04 -5.97
N VAL A 44 -23.85 0.26 -7.00
CA VAL A 44 -24.44 -1.06 -7.26
C VAL A 44 -23.35 -2.10 -7.07
N TYR A 45 -23.46 -2.87 -6.00
CA TYR A 45 -22.51 -3.94 -5.70
C TYR A 45 -22.89 -5.23 -6.43
N HIS A 46 -21.90 -5.84 -7.07
CA HIS A 46 -21.99 -7.14 -7.72
C HIS A 46 -21.02 -8.11 -7.04
N ASP A 47 -21.40 -9.38 -6.90
CA ASP A 47 -20.46 -10.39 -6.42
C ASP A 47 -19.27 -10.49 -7.39
N CYS A 48 -18.07 -10.42 -6.84
CA CYS A 48 -16.82 -10.49 -7.59
C CYS A 48 -15.75 -11.15 -6.71
N PHE A 49 -14.85 -11.91 -7.31
CA PHE A 49 -13.86 -12.69 -6.56
C PHE A 49 -14.50 -13.57 -5.46
N ASP A 50 -13.73 -14.38 -4.76
CA ASP A 50 -14.29 -15.25 -3.72
C ASP A 50 -14.61 -14.45 -2.44
N GLY A 51 -15.90 -14.13 -2.24
CA GLY A 51 -16.41 -13.47 -1.03
C GLY A 51 -16.30 -11.94 -1.02
N PHE A 52 -16.06 -11.30 -2.16
CA PHE A 52 -16.02 -9.84 -2.30
C PHE A 52 -17.16 -9.34 -3.17
N GLN A 53 -17.34 -8.02 -3.16
CA GLN A 53 -18.25 -7.34 -4.05
C GLN A 53 -17.60 -6.14 -4.71
N CYS A 54 -17.94 -5.87 -5.96
CA CYS A 54 -17.33 -4.83 -6.77
C CYS A 54 -18.39 -3.86 -7.30
N ALA A 55 -17.99 -2.62 -7.52
CA ALA A 55 -18.83 -1.57 -8.09
C ALA A 55 -17.98 -0.61 -8.94
N ARG A 56 -18.64 0.09 -9.87
CA ARG A 56 -18.03 1.17 -10.66
C ARG A 56 -18.83 2.45 -10.46
N LEU A 57 -18.30 3.37 -9.65
CA LEU A 57 -18.99 4.60 -9.28
C LEU A 57 -18.61 5.76 -10.20
N GLU A 58 -19.60 6.34 -10.86
CA GLU A 58 -19.41 7.50 -11.72
C GLU A 58 -19.28 8.81 -10.93
N VAL A 59 -18.12 9.46 -11.03
CA VAL A 59 -17.83 10.77 -10.42
C VAL A 59 -17.45 11.80 -11.48
N PRO A 60 -17.78 13.10 -11.31
CA PRO A 60 -17.39 14.15 -12.26
C PRO A 60 -15.87 14.24 -12.43
N MET A 61 -15.38 14.42 -13.65
CA MET A 61 -13.96 14.67 -13.92
C MET A 61 -13.53 16.01 -13.31
N ASP A 62 -14.32 17.06 -13.51
CA ASP A 62 -14.17 18.36 -12.86
C ASP A 62 -15.37 18.65 -11.95
N TYR A 63 -15.14 18.65 -10.64
CA TYR A 63 -16.17 18.98 -9.65
C TYR A 63 -16.60 20.46 -9.67
N ASN A 64 -15.82 21.34 -10.29
CA ASN A 64 -16.15 22.75 -10.43
C ASN A 64 -16.93 23.06 -11.72
N ARG A 65 -17.05 22.09 -12.64
CA ARG A 65 -17.83 22.25 -13.87
C ARG A 65 -19.32 22.03 -13.61
N SER A 66 -20.14 23.00 -13.99
CA SER A 66 -21.58 23.02 -13.68
C SER A 66 -22.51 23.01 -14.91
N ASP A 67 -21.97 22.90 -16.12
CA ASP A 67 -22.74 22.97 -17.37
C ASP A 67 -23.45 21.66 -17.75
N GLY A 68 -23.26 20.60 -16.94
CA GLY A 68 -23.84 19.27 -17.17
C GLY A 68 -23.21 18.48 -18.31
N GLN A 69 -22.14 18.98 -18.94
CA GLN A 69 -21.47 18.35 -20.08
C GLN A 69 -20.10 17.75 -19.71
N GLY A 70 -19.75 17.78 -18.42
CA GLY A 70 -18.46 17.30 -17.95
C GLY A 70 -18.28 15.79 -18.11
N ARG A 71 -17.06 15.39 -18.49
CA ARG A 71 -16.65 13.99 -18.49
C ARG A 71 -16.71 13.40 -17.08
N ARG A 72 -16.71 12.07 -16.99
CA ARG A 72 -16.78 11.35 -15.71
C ARG A 72 -15.68 10.29 -15.61
N PHE A 73 -15.27 10.01 -14.38
CA PHE A 73 -14.55 8.79 -14.04
C PHE A 73 -15.54 7.74 -13.54
N ALA A 74 -15.30 6.47 -13.84
CA ALA A 74 -15.91 5.33 -13.19
C ALA A 74 -14.88 4.72 -12.23
N ILE A 75 -14.96 5.09 -10.96
CA ILE A 75 -14.08 4.65 -9.89
C ILE A 75 -14.32 3.17 -9.61
N ALA A 76 -13.28 2.36 -9.75
CA ALA A 76 -13.33 0.94 -9.41
C ALA A 76 -13.26 0.76 -7.89
N ILE A 77 -14.21 0.01 -7.35
CA ILE A 77 -14.40 -0.18 -5.92
C ILE A 77 -14.55 -1.67 -5.63
N THR A 78 -13.84 -2.15 -4.61
CA THR A 78 -14.01 -3.50 -4.06
C THR A 78 -14.36 -3.40 -2.58
N ARG A 79 -15.37 -4.15 -2.17
CA ARG A 79 -15.88 -4.24 -0.81
C ARG A 79 -15.72 -5.67 -0.33
N LEU A 80 -15.06 -5.84 0.81
CA LEU A 80 -15.24 -7.03 1.65
C LEU A 80 -16.42 -6.74 2.59
N PRO A 81 -17.57 -7.42 2.42
CA PRO A 81 -18.74 -7.16 3.26
C PRO A 81 -18.45 -7.45 4.74
N ALA A 82 -19.09 -6.68 5.63
CA ALA A 82 -19.13 -6.93 7.06
C ALA A 82 -19.65 -8.34 7.35
N LYS A 83 -19.22 -8.91 8.48
CA LYS A 83 -19.67 -10.24 8.92
C LYS A 83 -21.13 -10.28 9.38
N VAL A 84 -21.80 -9.13 9.42
CA VAL A 84 -23.22 -8.97 9.69
C VAL A 84 -23.86 -8.21 8.52
N PRO A 85 -25.16 -8.39 8.25
CA PRO A 85 -25.85 -7.61 7.24
C PRO A 85 -25.70 -6.10 7.49
N VAL A 86 -25.65 -5.30 6.42
CA VAL A 86 -25.60 -3.82 6.51
C VAL A 86 -26.80 -3.24 7.29
N THR A 87 -27.87 -4.02 7.40
CA THR A 87 -29.10 -3.70 8.12
C THR A 87 -29.04 -4.10 9.59
N ASP A 88 -28.03 -4.82 10.08
CA ASP A 88 -27.88 -5.22 11.49
C ASP A 88 -27.52 -4.00 12.37
N SER A 89 -28.01 -3.96 13.62
CA SER A 89 -27.63 -2.91 14.59
C SER A 89 -26.14 -2.90 14.98
N ARG A 90 -25.45 -4.03 14.74
CA ARG A 90 -24.01 -4.21 14.93
C ARG A 90 -23.19 -3.78 13.71
N TYR A 91 -23.81 -3.37 12.61
CA TYR A 91 -23.08 -2.83 11.48
C TYR A 91 -22.36 -1.53 11.89
N GLY A 92 -21.03 -1.52 11.76
CA GLY A 92 -20.15 -0.42 12.18
C GLY A 92 -19.94 0.67 11.12
N GLY A 93 -20.33 0.40 9.87
CA GLY A 93 -20.04 1.27 8.73
C GLY A 93 -19.00 0.68 7.79
N ALA A 94 -18.58 1.49 6.81
CA ALA A 94 -17.62 1.09 5.79
C ALA A 94 -16.28 1.81 5.94
N VAL A 95 -15.23 1.06 6.28
CA VAL A 95 -13.86 1.56 6.39
C VAL A 95 -13.25 1.63 4.99
N LEU A 96 -13.09 2.86 4.48
CA LEU A 96 -12.35 3.10 3.25
C LEU A 96 -10.84 2.96 3.51
N THR A 97 -10.13 2.31 2.59
CA THR A 97 -8.70 2.06 2.71
C THR A 97 -7.94 2.56 1.51
N ASN A 98 -6.72 3.06 1.72
CA ASN A 98 -5.81 3.39 0.63
C ASN A 98 -4.39 2.89 0.93
N PRO A 99 -3.73 2.23 -0.05
CA PRO A 99 -2.43 1.61 0.15
C PRO A 99 -1.25 2.57 0.14
N GLY A 100 -1.45 3.80 -0.35
CA GLY A 100 -0.38 4.72 -0.67
C GLY A 100 0.15 4.54 -2.09
N GLY A 101 1.46 4.71 -2.25
CA GLY A 101 2.11 4.91 -3.53
C GLY A 101 2.62 6.35 -3.66
N PRO A 102 1.93 7.28 -4.35
CA PRO A 102 0.61 7.18 -5.02
C PRO A 102 0.57 6.17 -6.17
N GLY A 103 -0.60 5.91 -6.75
CA GLY A 103 -0.76 4.97 -7.87
C GLY A 103 -0.99 3.51 -7.45
N GLY A 104 -0.90 3.18 -6.16
CA GLY A 104 -1.22 1.86 -5.64
C GLY A 104 -2.72 1.56 -5.72
N SER A 105 -3.08 0.31 -6.01
CA SER A 105 -4.48 -0.12 -6.12
C SER A 105 -5.11 -0.42 -4.76
N GLY A 106 -6.16 0.32 -4.40
CA GLY A 106 -6.98 0.04 -3.22
C GLY A 106 -7.82 -1.22 -3.39
N VAL A 107 -8.24 -1.53 -4.62
CA VAL A 107 -8.86 -2.80 -4.97
C VAL A 107 -7.94 -3.98 -4.61
N ALA A 108 -6.71 -3.98 -5.13
CA ALA A 108 -5.74 -5.03 -4.87
C ALA A 108 -5.39 -5.14 -3.39
N GLN A 109 -5.28 -4.00 -2.68
CA GLN A 109 -5.07 -4.00 -1.23
C GLN A 109 -6.17 -4.76 -0.48
N VAL A 110 -7.44 -4.55 -0.81
CA VAL A 110 -8.53 -5.24 -0.10
C VAL A 110 -8.60 -6.72 -0.47
N LEU A 111 -8.29 -7.08 -1.71
CA LEU A 111 -8.21 -8.49 -2.11
C LEU A 111 -7.09 -9.23 -1.36
N VAL A 112 -5.95 -8.59 -1.12
CA VAL A 112 -4.79 -9.20 -0.44
C VAL A 112 -4.91 -9.14 1.09
N SER A 113 -5.21 -7.96 1.63
CA SER A 113 -5.13 -7.62 3.06
C SER A 113 -6.48 -7.33 3.72
N GLY A 114 -7.59 -7.33 2.96
CA GLY A 114 -8.92 -6.93 3.46
C GLY A 114 -9.40 -7.75 4.65
N LYS A 115 -9.10 -9.07 4.67
CA LYS A 115 -9.45 -9.94 5.80
C LYS A 115 -8.68 -9.60 7.08
N ALA A 116 -7.41 -9.22 6.98
CA ALA A 116 -6.60 -8.80 8.13
C ALA A 116 -7.03 -7.42 8.65
N LEU A 117 -7.33 -6.50 7.74
CA LEU A 117 -7.91 -5.20 8.05
C LEU A 117 -9.26 -5.36 8.76
N GLN A 118 -10.17 -6.18 8.23
CA GLN A 118 -11.47 -6.47 8.82
C GLN A 118 -11.32 -7.12 10.20
N LYS A 119 -10.41 -8.10 10.34
CA LYS A 119 -10.12 -8.73 11.64
C LYS A 119 -9.59 -7.74 12.69
N THR A 120 -8.90 -6.70 12.25
CA THR A 120 -8.43 -5.63 13.13
C THR A 120 -9.59 -4.76 13.59
N VAL A 121 -10.42 -4.27 12.68
CA VAL A 121 -11.45 -3.28 13.02
C VAL A 121 -12.69 -3.91 13.66
N ASP A 122 -13.04 -5.15 13.32
CA ASP A 122 -14.20 -5.86 13.86
C ASP A 122 -14.09 -6.18 15.36
N SER A 123 -15.24 -6.40 15.99
CA SER A 123 -15.30 -7.04 17.31
C SER A 123 -14.65 -8.43 17.25
N GLU A 124 -14.06 -8.83 18.39
CA GLU A 124 -13.47 -10.15 18.58
C GLU A 124 -14.55 -11.24 18.71
N ASN A 125 -15.76 -10.85 19.10
CA ASN A 125 -16.87 -11.77 19.33
C ASN A 125 -17.39 -12.38 18.03
N ASP A 126 -17.91 -13.60 18.11
CA ASP A 126 -18.54 -14.28 16.99
C ASP A 126 -19.86 -13.59 16.62
N PRO A 127 -20.01 -13.05 15.40
CA PRO A 127 -21.24 -12.39 14.97
C PRO A 127 -22.46 -13.33 14.93
N GLY A 128 -22.25 -14.65 14.88
CA GLY A 128 -23.31 -15.67 14.95
C GLY A 128 -23.85 -15.89 16.36
N ILE A 129 -23.14 -15.45 17.40
CA ILE A 129 -23.57 -15.54 18.80
C ILE A 129 -24.11 -14.16 19.21
N VAL A 130 -25.43 -14.07 19.35
CA VAL A 130 -26.08 -12.82 19.79
C VAL A 130 -26.16 -12.81 21.31
N ASP A 131 -25.20 -12.14 21.95
CA ASP A 131 -25.28 -11.78 23.37
C ASP A 131 -25.96 -10.39 23.51
N PRO A 132 -27.12 -10.28 24.18
CA PRO A 132 -27.79 -9.00 24.39
C PRO A 132 -26.92 -7.92 25.04
N GLU A 133 -25.96 -8.29 25.90
CA GLU A 133 -25.07 -7.33 26.57
C GLU A 133 -23.93 -6.82 25.68
N SER A 134 -23.51 -7.62 24.69
CA SER A 134 -22.44 -7.25 23.74
C SER A 134 -23.00 -6.67 22.43
N ALA A 135 -24.23 -7.04 22.04
CA ALA A 135 -24.83 -6.66 20.75
C ALA A 135 -24.96 -5.15 20.52
N SER A 136 -25.04 -4.34 21.58
CA SER A 136 -25.03 -2.88 21.45
C SER A 136 -23.64 -2.29 21.21
N ARG A 137 -22.59 -3.00 21.65
CA ARG A 137 -21.18 -2.58 21.64
C ARG A 137 -20.40 -3.12 20.45
N ASP A 138 -20.66 -4.37 20.07
CA ASP A 138 -19.94 -5.04 18.99
C ASP A 138 -20.25 -4.40 17.64
N LYS A 139 -19.20 -3.96 16.95
CA LYS A 139 -19.28 -3.44 15.59
C LYS A 139 -18.52 -4.32 14.60
N TYR A 140 -19.12 -4.51 13.42
CA TYR A 140 -18.52 -5.22 12.29
C TYR A 140 -18.57 -4.35 11.05
N PHE A 141 -17.49 -4.30 10.29
CA PHE A 141 -17.30 -3.27 9.27
C PHE A 141 -17.16 -3.87 7.87
N ASP A 142 -17.70 -3.15 6.89
CA ASP A 142 -17.24 -3.32 5.52
C ASP A 142 -15.81 -2.78 5.42
N VAL A 143 -14.97 -3.44 4.63
CA VAL A 143 -13.67 -2.90 4.23
C VAL A 143 -13.73 -2.60 2.74
N ILE A 144 -13.59 -1.31 2.38
CA ILE A 144 -13.73 -0.83 1.02
C ILE A 144 -12.40 -0.29 0.51
N GLY A 145 -11.92 -0.87 -0.58
CA GLY A 145 -10.79 -0.38 -1.36
C GLY A 145 -11.30 0.26 -2.63
N PHE A 146 -10.63 1.33 -3.07
CA PHE A 146 -10.92 1.96 -4.34
C PHE A 146 -9.63 2.32 -5.07
N ASP A 147 -9.67 2.26 -6.39
CA ASP A 147 -8.57 2.74 -7.21
C ASP A 147 -8.81 4.22 -7.53
N PRO A 148 -7.89 5.14 -7.18
CA PRO A 148 -8.06 6.55 -7.51
C PRO A 148 -8.18 6.82 -9.01
N ARG A 149 -8.49 8.05 -9.36
CA ARG A 149 -8.55 8.54 -10.73
C ARG A 149 -7.29 8.17 -11.52
N GLY A 150 -7.46 7.56 -12.69
CA GLY A 150 -6.35 7.13 -13.55
C GLY A 150 -5.52 5.96 -13.02
N VAL A 151 -5.88 5.40 -11.86
CA VAL A 151 -5.16 4.28 -11.24
C VAL A 151 -5.86 2.96 -11.57
N ASN A 152 -5.06 1.99 -12.00
CA ASN A 152 -5.42 0.58 -12.14
C ASN A 152 -6.78 0.35 -12.85
N ASN A 153 -7.82 -0.08 -12.14
CA ASN A 153 -9.10 -0.45 -12.74
C ASN A 153 -10.05 0.73 -12.97
N THR A 154 -9.73 1.94 -12.48
CA THR A 154 -10.55 3.13 -12.67
C THR A 154 -10.43 3.67 -14.09
N THR A 155 -11.58 3.95 -14.72
CA THR A 155 -11.65 4.44 -16.10
C THR A 155 -12.18 5.87 -16.20
N PRO A 156 -11.77 6.70 -17.17
CA PRO A 156 -10.72 6.42 -18.14
C PRO A 156 -9.36 6.29 -17.45
N GLY A 157 -8.64 5.22 -17.79
CA GLY A 157 -7.23 5.07 -17.45
C GLY A 157 -6.38 5.81 -18.47
N PHE A 158 -5.06 5.67 -18.36
CA PHE A 158 -4.12 6.19 -19.35
C PHE A 158 -2.90 5.30 -19.47
N SER A 159 -2.15 5.52 -20.55
CA SER A 159 -0.86 4.90 -20.80
C SER A 159 0.08 5.98 -21.34
N CYS A 160 1.32 5.99 -20.85
CA CYS A 160 2.39 6.80 -21.44
C CYS A 160 3.02 6.14 -22.68
N PHE A 161 2.54 4.95 -23.06
CA PHE A 161 3.08 4.15 -24.16
C PHE A 161 1.98 3.80 -25.19
N PRO A 162 2.33 3.63 -26.47
CA PRO A 162 1.35 3.31 -27.51
C PRO A 162 0.69 1.93 -27.35
N HIS A 163 1.37 0.99 -26.70
CA HIS A 163 0.89 -0.36 -26.38
C HIS A 163 1.78 -1.01 -25.33
N LEU A 164 1.34 -2.12 -24.73
CA LEU A 164 2.07 -2.76 -23.63
C LEU A 164 3.47 -3.26 -24.00
N PHE A 165 3.66 -3.72 -25.24
CA PHE A 165 5.00 -4.16 -25.67
C PHE A 165 6.04 -3.03 -25.60
N ALA A 166 5.66 -1.80 -25.97
CA ALA A 166 6.54 -0.64 -25.88
C ALA A 166 6.84 -0.29 -24.42
N GLN A 167 5.83 -0.37 -23.56
CA GLN A 167 5.99 -0.20 -22.11
C GLN A 167 6.98 -1.22 -21.53
N ARG A 168 6.79 -2.52 -21.80
CA ARG A 168 7.68 -3.57 -21.27
C ARG A 168 9.11 -3.43 -21.77
N ASN A 169 9.29 -3.07 -23.03
CA ASN A 169 10.62 -2.80 -23.57
C ASN A 169 11.28 -1.60 -22.86
N TRP A 170 10.51 -0.54 -22.55
CA TRP A 170 11.01 0.58 -21.77
C TRP A 170 11.42 0.19 -20.35
N GLU A 171 10.59 -0.59 -19.65
CA GLU A 171 10.87 -1.06 -18.28
C GLU A 171 12.11 -1.96 -18.22
N LEU A 172 12.30 -2.84 -19.20
CA LEU A 172 13.52 -3.66 -19.30
C LEU A 172 14.77 -2.81 -19.50
N GLN A 173 14.69 -1.71 -20.26
CA GLN A 173 15.79 -0.77 -20.40
C GLN A 173 16.05 0.01 -19.10
N VAL A 174 15.01 0.45 -18.38
CA VAL A 174 15.18 1.09 -17.07
C VAL A 174 15.96 0.17 -16.12
N ALA A 175 15.60 -1.11 -16.06
CA ALA A 175 16.31 -2.08 -15.25
C ALA A 175 17.76 -2.31 -15.70
N ALA A 176 18.06 -2.15 -16.99
CA ALA A 176 19.41 -2.31 -17.54
C ALA A 176 20.31 -1.08 -17.31
N GLU A 177 19.76 0.14 -17.40
CA GLU A 177 20.50 1.40 -17.17
C GLU A 177 20.81 1.62 -15.68
N GLY A 178 19.95 1.13 -14.78
CA GLY A 178 20.13 1.29 -13.34
C GLY A 178 19.68 2.64 -12.79
N THR A 179 19.71 2.76 -11.46
CA THR A 179 19.23 3.95 -10.74
C THR A 179 20.27 5.07 -10.74
N LEU A 180 19.93 6.22 -10.15
CA LEU A 180 20.94 7.22 -9.80
C LEU A 180 22.03 6.58 -8.92
N GLY A 181 23.26 7.08 -9.07
CA GLY A 181 24.43 6.58 -8.37
C GLY A 181 25.05 5.29 -8.93
N SER A 182 24.44 4.66 -9.94
CA SER A 182 24.90 3.37 -10.46
C SER A 182 26.15 3.45 -11.36
N ALA A 183 26.43 4.61 -11.95
CA ALA A 183 27.57 4.88 -12.83
C ALA A 183 27.82 6.40 -12.97
N GLU A 184 28.99 6.80 -13.49
CA GLU A 184 29.37 8.21 -13.69
C GLU A 184 28.37 8.99 -14.58
N ASN A 185 27.83 8.34 -15.61
CA ASN A 185 26.85 8.93 -16.53
C ASN A 185 25.38 8.60 -16.17
N ALA A 186 25.12 7.88 -15.07
CA ALA A 186 23.78 7.43 -14.70
C ALA A 186 22.81 8.60 -14.52
N PHE A 187 23.28 9.74 -14.02
CA PHE A 187 22.49 10.97 -13.90
C PHE A 187 21.92 11.39 -15.25
N TRP A 188 22.78 11.55 -16.26
CA TRP A 188 22.37 12.08 -17.57
C TRP A 188 21.47 11.12 -18.34
N HIS A 189 21.72 9.81 -18.22
CA HIS A 189 20.84 8.79 -18.81
C HIS A 189 19.45 8.83 -18.18
N ASN A 190 19.37 8.82 -16.84
CA ASN A 190 18.08 8.88 -16.14
C ASN A 190 17.35 10.20 -16.39
N TRP A 191 18.07 11.34 -16.38
CA TRP A 191 17.50 12.65 -16.69
C TRP A 191 16.87 12.71 -18.09
N ALA A 192 17.60 12.24 -19.11
CA ALA A 192 17.12 12.20 -20.48
C ALA A 192 15.92 11.25 -20.65
N ARG A 193 15.95 10.09 -19.98
CA ARG A 193 14.85 9.11 -20.01
C ARG A 193 13.60 9.66 -19.34
N SER A 194 13.72 10.26 -18.16
CA SER A 194 12.60 10.92 -17.48
C SER A 194 12.02 12.04 -18.34
N THR A 195 12.87 12.92 -18.88
CA THR A 195 12.44 14.01 -19.77
C THR A 195 11.66 13.48 -20.97
N ALA A 196 12.19 12.44 -21.65
CA ALA A 196 11.56 11.86 -22.84
C ALA A 196 10.19 11.24 -22.54
N LEU A 197 10.09 10.44 -21.48
CA LEU A 197 8.84 9.80 -21.08
C LEU A 197 7.80 10.84 -20.64
N ASN A 198 8.19 11.75 -19.76
CA ASN A 198 7.27 12.66 -19.09
C ASN A 198 6.78 13.78 -20.01
N THR A 199 7.62 14.30 -20.91
CA THR A 199 7.19 15.34 -21.86
C THR A 199 6.07 14.80 -22.76
N GLY A 200 6.24 13.59 -23.30
CA GLY A 200 5.23 12.95 -24.13
C GLY A 200 3.97 12.57 -23.35
N CYS A 201 4.12 11.98 -22.16
CA CYS A 201 2.99 11.56 -21.36
C CYS A 201 2.16 12.76 -20.86
N ALA A 202 2.81 13.80 -20.35
CA ALA A 202 2.15 15.03 -19.90
C ALA A 202 1.43 15.75 -21.05
N ALA A 203 2.03 15.80 -22.25
CA ALA A 203 1.39 16.40 -23.43
C ALA A 203 0.11 15.65 -23.84
N ASN A 204 0.16 14.31 -23.87
CA ASN A 204 -1.02 13.49 -24.15
C ASN A 204 -2.11 13.68 -23.10
N LEU A 205 -1.74 13.73 -21.82
CA LEU A 205 -2.69 13.91 -20.71
C LEU A 205 -3.28 15.31 -20.63
N SER A 206 -2.60 16.32 -21.18
CA SER A 206 -3.07 17.71 -21.27
C SER A 206 -3.99 17.94 -22.46
N THR A 207 -4.14 16.95 -23.35
CA THR A 207 -4.97 17.07 -24.56
C THR A 207 -6.35 16.47 -24.29
N PRO A 208 -7.44 17.26 -24.38
CA PRO A 208 -8.79 16.72 -24.25
C PRO A 208 -9.14 15.85 -25.48
N PRO A 209 -10.00 14.83 -25.34
CA PRO A 209 -10.38 13.99 -26.48
C PRO A 209 -11.14 14.75 -27.58
N ARG A 210 -11.86 15.82 -27.21
CA ARG A 210 -12.62 16.70 -28.10
C ARG A 210 -12.60 18.15 -27.58
N ASP A 211 -12.83 19.10 -28.47
CA ASP A 211 -12.95 20.51 -28.09
C ASP A 211 -14.09 20.73 -27.09
N GLY A 212 -13.80 21.42 -25.99
CA GLY A 212 -14.75 21.69 -24.91
C GLY A 212 -14.87 20.60 -23.83
N GLU A 213 -14.14 19.49 -23.98
CA GLU A 213 -14.00 18.45 -22.95
C GLU A 213 -12.81 18.71 -22.01
N GLU A 214 -12.81 18.07 -20.85
CA GLU A 214 -11.71 18.14 -19.88
C GLU A 214 -10.52 17.28 -20.32
N ALA A 215 -9.30 17.77 -20.07
CA ALA A 215 -8.08 16.99 -20.22
C ALA A 215 -7.88 16.10 -18.98
N LEU A 216 -7.54 14.82 -19.19
CA LEU A 216 -7.51 13.84 -18.11
C LEU A 216 -6.52 14.22 -17.00
N GLY A 217 -5.31 14.62 -17.37
CA GLY A 217 -4.23 14.80 -16.41
C GLY A 217 -4.42 15.98 -15.45
N GLU A 218 -5.23 16.98 -15.82
CA GLU A 218 -5.54 18.14 -14.98
C GLU A 218 -6.32 17.78 -13.70
N HIS A 219 -6.76 16.52 -13.60
CA HIS A 219 -7.74 16.05 -12.63
C HIS A 219 -7.31 14.79 -11.87
N LEU A 220 -6.04 14.35 -12.00
CA LEU A 220 -5.54 13.11 -11.37
C LEU A 220 -5.01 13.30 -9.94
N ASN A 221 -4.74 14.53 -9.53
CA ASN A 221 -4.04 14.86 -8.29
C ASN A 221 -4.91 14.66 -7.03
N THR A 222 -4.34 14.81 -5.83
CA THR A 222 -4.99 14.38 -4.57
C THR A 222 -6.32 15.09 -4.22
N PRO A 223 -6.49 16.42 -4.32
CA PRO A 223 -7.72 17.11 -3.91
C PRO A 223 -9.03 16.57 -4.56
N PRO A 224 -9.12 16.35 -5.89
CA PRO A 224 -10.31 15.74 -6.46
C PRO A 224 -10.52 14.30 -6.00
N VAL A 225 -9.45 13.52 -5.71
CA VAL A 225 -9.59 12.17 -5.13
C VAL A 225 -10.19 12.23 -3.72
N ALA A 226 -9.84 13.24 -2.90
CA ALA A 226 -10.48 13.45 -1.61
C ALA A 226 -11.99 13.77 -1.78
N ARG A 227 -12.38 14.47 -2.85
CA ARG A 227 -13.80 14.69 -3.17
C ARG A 227 -14.49 13.42 -3.69
N ASP A 228 -13.79 12.55 -4.42
CA ASP A 228 -14.29 11.23 -4.82
C ASP A 228 -14.55 10.35 -3.58
N MET A 229 -13.66 10.38 -2.56
CA MET A 229 -13.89 9.67 -1.29
C MET A 229 -15.18 10.12 -0.60
N LEU A 230 -15.46 11.42 -0.61
CA LEU A 230 -16.71 11.96 -0.06
C LEU A 230 -17.92 11.41 -0.83
N GLU A 231 -17.79 11.28 -2.15
CA GLU A 231 -18.82 10.71 -3.01
C GLU A 231 -19.05 9.23 -2.70
N ILE A 232 -17.99 8.42 -2.56
CA ILE A 232 -18.10 7.00 -2.20
C ILE A 232 -18.86 6.84 -0.87
N VAL A 233 -18.54 7.64 0.14
CA VAL A 233 -19.18 7.59 1.45
C VAL A 233 -20.67 7.97 1.36
N GLU A 234 -21.03 8.99 0.58
CA GLU A 234 -22.42 9.39 0.36
C GLU A 234 -23.23 8.32 -0.37
N ARG A 235 -22.69 7.78 -1.47
CA ARG A 235 -23.36 6.76 -2.28
C ARG A 235 -23.46 5.42 -1.54
N HIS A 236 -22.54 5.14 -0.62
CA HIS A 236 -22.65 3.97 0.25
C HIS A 236 -23.74 4.15 1.30
N GLY A 237 -23.89 5.35 1.86
CA GLY A 237 -25.01 5.69 2.75
C GLY A 237 -26.37 5.56 2.06
N GLU A 238 -26.46 6.02 0.80
CA GLU A 238 -27.64 5.84 -0.05
C GLU A 238 -27.97 4.36 -0.27
N TRP A 239 -27.00 3.56 -0.74
CA TRP A 239 -27.16 2.12 -0.94
C TRP A 239 -27.59 1.40 0.35
N ARG A 240 -26.99 1.73 1.49
CA ARG A 240 -27.35 1.18 2.81
C ARG A 240 -28.82 1.45 3.15
N ALA A 241 -29.31 2.66 2.87
CA ALA A 241 -30.70 3.01 3.13
C ALA A 241 -31.67 2.18 2.28
N GLU A 242 -31.33 1.92 1.02
CA GLU A 242 -32.10 1.04 0.13
C GLU A 242 -32.17 -0.39 0.66
N GLN A 243 -31.03 -0.95 1.13
CA GLN A 243 -31.01 -2.28 1.75
C GLN A 243 -31.90 -2.34 3.00
N GLY A 244 -31.89 -1.27 3.82
CA GLY A 244 -32.77 -1.20 4.99
C GLY A 244 -34.26 -1.12 4.66
N LEU A 245 -34.64 -0.42 3.59
CA LEU A 245 -36.04 -0.42 3.11
C LEU A 245 -36.49 -1.81 2.64
N LEU A 246 -35.60 -2.56 1.97
CA LEU A 246 -35.88 -3.93 1.53
C LEU A 246 -36.09 -4.86 2.72
N GLU A 247 -35.14 -4.86 3.66
CA GLU A 247 -35.19 -5.71 4.85
C GLU A 247 -36.38 -5.36 5.75
N GLN A 248 -36.67 -4.06 5.98
CA GLN A 248 -37.82 -3.66 6.79
C GLN A 248 -39.14 -4.17 6.22
N ARG A 249 -39.33 -4.07 4.88
CA ARG A 249 -40.54 -4.61 4.25
C ARG A 249 -40.66 -6.11 4.42
N GLN A 250 -39.55 -6.83 4.32
CA GLN A 250 -39.52 -8.27 4.55
C GLN A 250 -39.85 -8.61 6.01
N GLN A 251 -39.30 -7.87 6.98
CA GLN A 251 -39.59 -8.04 8.39
C GLN A 251 -41.05 -7.72 8.73
N ASP A 252 -41.59 -6.61 8.23
CA ASP A 252 -42.99 -6.23 8.41
C ASP A 252 -43.95 -7.28 7.85
N HIS A 253 -43.58 -7.90 6.71
CA HIS A 253 -44.36 -8.98 6.10
C HIS A 253 -44.29 -10.28 6.92
N MET A 254 -43.13 -10.63 7.48
CA MET A 254 -42.90 -11.89 8.19
C MET A 254 -43.36 -11.86 9.65
N HIS A 255 -43.18 -10.73 10.33
CA HIS A 255 -43.36 -10.62 11.79
C HIS A 255 -44.44 -9.60 12.19
N GLY A 256 -45.11 -8.97 11.21
CA GLY A 256 -46.07 -7.89 11.42
C GLY A 256 -45.40 -6.52 11.39
N TYR A 257 -46.18 -5.50 11.05
CA TYR A 257 -45.70 -4.13 10.86
C TYR A 257 -45.01 -3.58 12.11
N ASP A 258 -43.73 -3.19 11.98
CA ASP A 258 -42.99 -2.44 13.00
C ASP A 258 -43.38 -0.95 12.94
N PRO A 259 -44.13 -0.42 13.92
CA PRO A 259 -44.53 1.00 13.92
C PRO A 259 -43.33 1.96 14.03
N GLY A 260 -42.21 1.49 14.58
CA GLY A 260 -40.99 2.27 14.72
C GLY A 260 -40.10 2.25 13.48
N GLN A 261 -40.36 1.36 12.51
CA GLN A 261 -39.54 1.16 11.31
C GLN A 261 -38.05 1.12 11.64
N SER A 262 -37.69 0.31 12.64
CA SER A 262 -36.40 0.34 13.33
C SER A 262 -35.21 0.08 12.42
N ILE A 263 -35.37 -0.71 11.35
CA ILE A 263 -34.33 -0.95 10.35
C ILE A 263 -34.15 0.29 9.46
N VAL A 264 -35.24 0.85 8.94
CA VAL A 264 -35.18 2.09 8.13
C VAL A 264 -34.58 3.24 8.92
N ALA A 265 -34.95 3.36 10.20
CA ALA A 265 -34.43 4.40 11.08
C ALA A 265 -32.91 4.31 11.25
N ARG A 266 -32.36 3.11 11.44
CA ARG A 266 -30.91 2.91 11.64
C ARG A 266 -30.08 2.90 10.36
N THR A 267 -30.65 2.50 9.21
CA THR A 267 -29.93 2.50 7.92
C THR A 267 -30.02 3.81 7.16
N ARG A 268 -30.82 4.77 7.64
CA ARG A 268 -31.11 6.03 6.98
C ARG A 268 -29.87 6.70 6.38
N TRP A 269 -29.99 7.10 5.12
CA TRP A 269 -29.01 7.96 4.47
C TRP A 269 -29.18 9.40 4.96
N GLN A 270 -28.11 9.95 5.53
CA GLN A 270 -28.05 11.35 5.93
C GLN A 270 -27.38 12.14 4.82
N GLN A 271 -28.14 12.45 3.77
CA GLN A 271 -27.64 13.16 2.58
C GLN A 271 -26.84 14.42 2.95
N GLY A 272 -25.60 14.49 2.48
CA GLY A 272 -24.69 15.60 2.75
C GLY A 272 -24.02 15.56 4.13
N ARG A 273 -24.23 14.50 4.93
CA ARG A 273 -23.75 14.37 6.31
C ARG A 273 -23.11 13.02 6.64
N GLU A 274 -23.01 12.09 5.69
CA GLU A 274 -22.34 10.80 5.90
C GLU A 274 -20.86 11.01 6.29
N LYS A 275 -20.32 10.27 7.25
CA LYS A 275 -18.96 10.51 7.73
C LYS A 275 -18.01 9.39 7.35
N LEU A 276 -16.77 9.75 7.08
CA LEU A 276 -15.70 8.87 6.63
C LEU A 276 -15.15 8.04 7.79
N LEU A 277 -15.13 6.72 7.61
CA LEU A 277 -14.25 5.79 8.31
C LEU A 277 -13.07 5.50 7.38
N TYR A 278 -11.84 5.73 7.81
CA TYR A 278 -10.67 5.65 6.94
C TYR A 278 -9.45 4.99 7.57
N TRP A 279 -8.73 4.21 6.78
CA TRP A 279 -7.37 3.76 7.09
C TRP A 279 -6.47 3.95 5.86
N GLY A 280 -5.68 5.01 5.89
CA GLY A 280 -4.70 5.33 4.84
C GLY A 280 -3.29 5.00 5.28
N ARG A 281 -2.51 4.39 4.38
CA ARG A 281 -1.08 4.12 4.60
C ARG A 281 -0.19 4.93 3.68
N SER A 282 0.97 5.38 4.14
CA SER A 282 1.97 6.04 3.29
C SER A 282 1.37 7.27 2.57
N TYR A 283 1.42 7.39 1.24
CA TYR A 283 0.68 8.43 0.49
C TYR A 283 -0.83 8.49 0.84
N GLY A 284 -1.46 7.39 1.26
CA GLY A 284 -2.82 7.41 1.80
C GLY A 284 -2.97 8.33 3.01
N THR A 285 -1.90 8.63 3.74
CA THR A 285 -1.90 9.66 4.80
C THR A 285 -1.91 11.08 4.27
N VAL A 286 -1.32 11.34 3.09
CA VAL A 286 -1.49 12.61 2.37
C VAL A 286 -2.96 12.75 1.97
N LEU A 287 -3.53 11.73 1.35
CA LEU A 287 -4.93 11.71 0.94
C LEU A 287 -5.89 11.90 2.14
N GLY A 288 -5.64 11.20 3.25
CA GLY A 288 -6.41 11.34 4.49
C GLY A 288 -6.30 12.72 5.13
N SER A 289 -5.10 13.32 5.15
CA SER A 289 -4.87 14.67 5.67
C SER A 289 -5.52 15.74 4.79
N THR A 290 -5.46 15.57 3.46
CA THR A 290 -6.14 16.43 2.49
C THR A 290 -7.66 16.33 2.66
N PHE A 291 -8.22 15.12 2.80
CA PHE A 291 -9.65 14.94 3.10
C PHE A 291 -10.04 15.62 4.42
N ALA A 292 -9.28 15.40 5.50
CA ALA A 292 -9.55 15.99 6.81
C ALA A 292 -9.50 17.52 6.79
N THR A 293 -8.63 18.10 5.94
CA THR A 293 -8.53 19.55 5.74
C THR A 293 -9.72 20.09 4.93
N MET A 294 -10.11 19.41 3.86
CA MET A 294 -11.20 19.85 2.97
C MET A 294 -12.59 19.62 3.58
N PHE A 295 -12.77 18.54 4.34
CA PHE A 295 -14.06 18.09 4.87
C PHE A 295 -13.98 17.73 6.36
N PRO A 296 -13.56 18.64 7.25
CA PRO A 296 -13.32 18.34 8.66
C PRO A 296 -14.57 17.82 9.40
N ASP A 297 -15.75 18.31 9.02
CA ASP A 297 -17.03 17.88 9.58
C ASP A 297 -17.49 16.48 9.12
N ARG A 298 -16.74 15.88 8.19
CA ARG A 298 -17.06 14.60 7.55
C ARG A 298 -16.14 13.46 8.01
N ILE A 299 -15.42 13.62 9.12
CA ILE A 299 -14.61 12.55 9.74
C ILE A 299 -15.42 11.81 10.81
N HIS A 300 -15.58 10.49 10.65
CA HIS A 300 -16.07 9.62 11.73
C HIS A 300 -14.90 9.04 12.51
N ARG A 301 -13.99 8.31 11.85
CA ARG A 301 -12.73 7.78 12.39
C ARG A 301 -11.72 7.76 11.26
N ALA A 302 -10.48 8.15 11.52
CA ALA A 302 -9.43 8.09 10.52
C ALA A 302 -8.10 7.68 11.17
N VAL A 303 -7.54 6.58 10.66
CA VAL A 303 -6.21 6.07 10.99
C VAL A 303 -5.26 6.42 9.87
N LEU A 304 -4.21 7.18 10.17
CA LEU A 304 -3.16 7.55 9.24
C LEU A 304 -1.86 6.86 9.67
N ASP A 305 -1.45 5.84 8.93
CA ASP A 305 -0.38 4.90 9.26
C ASP A 305 0.82 5.07 8.32
N ALA A 306 2.05 5.19 8.84
CA ALA A 306 3.23 5.65 8.10
C ALA A 306 3.01 7.04 7.49
N VAL A 307 3.09 8.05 8.35
CA VAL A 307 2.60 9.41 8.09
C VAL A 307 3.60 10.23 7.28
N VAL A 308 3.16 10.68 6.11
CA VAL A 308 3.92 11.59 5.25
C VAL A 308 3.82 13.01 5.79
N ASP A 309 4.94 13.73 5.79
CA ASP A 309 4.95 15.19 6.00
C ASP A 309 4.35 15.86 4.76
N VAL A 310 3.14 16.41 4.92
CA VAL A 310 2.35 16.92 3.81
C VAL A 310 2.94 18.21 3.22
N ASP A 311 3.60 19.04 4.02
CA ASP A 311 4.26 20.25 3.48
C ASP A 311 5.49 19.86 2.65
N LYS A 312 6.24 18.85 3.11
CA LYS A 312 7.35 18.30 2.32
C LYS A 312 6.86 17.71 1.01
N TYR A 313 5.71 17.02 1.03
CA TYR A 313 5.12 16.38 -0.15
C TYR A 313 4.64 17.40 -1.19
N TYR A 314 3.85 18.41 -0.81
CA TYR A 314 3.28 19.37 -1.77
C TYR A 314 4.24 20.49 -2.16
N PHE A 315 5.07 20.96 -1.22
CA PHE A 315 5.82 22.20 -1.38
C PHE A 315 7.34 22.02 -1.32
N GLY A 316 7.82 20.80 -1.00
CA GLY A 316 9.25 20.55 -0.84
C GLY A 316 9.83 21.11 0.47
N GLU A 317 8.98 21.66 1.34
CA GLU A 317 9.37 22.36 2.56
C GLU A 317 9.63 21.39 3.71
N GLY A 318 10.78 21.53 4.37
CA GLY A 318 11.16 20.71 5.52
C GLY A 318 12.16 19.59 5.20
N PRO A 319 12.48 18.76 6.20
CA PRO A 319 13.57 17.79 6.11
C PRO A 319 13.22 16.60 5.22
N ASN A 320 14.22 15.90 4.69
CA ASN A 320 13.99 14.80 3.75
C ASN A 320 13.49 13.52 4.42
N ALA A 321 12.74 12.73 3.65
CA ALA A 321 12.02 11.56 4.11
C ALA A 321 12.91 10.37 4.56
N VAL A 322 14.20 10.35 4.22
CA VAL A 322 15.04 9.14 4.28
C VAL A 322 15.95 9.03 5.51
N GLU A 323 15.84 9.95 6.47
CA GLU A 323 16.78 10.06 7.61
C GLU A 323 16.89 8.79 8.49
N ASP A 324 15.82 7.99 8.59
CA ASP A 324 15.80 6.78 9.42
C ASP A 324 16.39 5.55 8.69
N ALA A 325 16.60 5.62 7.38
CA ALA A 325 16.96 4.46 6.56
C ALA A 325 18.29 3.82 6.97
N ASP A 326 19.30 4.64 7.25
CA ASP A 326 20.62 4.17 7.70
C ASP A 326 20.54 3.52 9.09
N ALA A 327 19.67 4.03 9.97
CA ALA A 327 19.44 3.45 11.29
C ALA A 327 18.74 2.09 11.21
N ILE A 328 17.84 1.89 10.25
CA ILE A 328 17.22 0.58 9.95
C ILE A 328 18.27 -0.39 9.42
N PHE A 329 19.15 0.05 8.52
CA PHE A 329 20.27 -0.79 8.07
C PHE A 329 21.19 -1.17 9.23
N ASP A 330 21.45 -0.26 10.17
CA ASP A 330 22.22 -0.58 11.36
C ASP A 330 21.51 -1.64 12.23
N GLN A 331 20.17 -1.68 12.27
CA GLN A 331 19.43 -2.77 12.94
C GLN A 331 19.66 -4.12 12.26
N PHE A 332 19.70 -4.18 10.92
CA PHE A 332 20.09 -5.41 10.21
C PHE A 332 21.43 -5.95 10.71
N THR A 333 22.43 -5.09 10.82
CA THR A 333 23.77 -5.50 11.28
C THR A 333 23.78 -5.95 12.74
N ARG A 334 22.98 -5.30 13.61
CA ARG A 334 22.82 -5.68 15.01
C ARG A 334 22.11 -7.03 15.16
N TYR A 335 21.01 -7.23 14.44
CA TYR A 335 20.25 -8.47 14.47
C TYR A 335 21.05 -9.64 13.89
N CYS A 336 21.73 -9.44 12.76
CA CYS A 336 22.60 -10.45 12.17
C CYS A 336 23.75 -10.85 13.12
N HIS A 337 24.39 -9.87 13.78
CA HIS A 337 25.43 -10.16 14.77
C HIS A 337 24.89 -10.93 15.97
N ALA A 338 23.78 -10.46 16.56
CA ALA A 338 23.19 -11.06 17.75
C ALA A 338 22.68 -12.49 17.51
N ALA A 339 22.18 -12.77 16.32
CA ALA A 339 21.72 -14.10 15.92
C ALA A 339 22.87 -15.10 15.71
N GLY A 340 24.06 -14.61 15.36
CA GLY A 340 25.23 -15.45 15.07
C GLY A 340 25.16 -16.14 13.70
N GLY A 341 26.26 -16.80 13.32
CA GLY A 341 26.43 -17.40 11.99
C GLY A 341 25.55 -18.63 11.70
N ASP A 342 25.00 -19.26 12.74
CA ASP A 342 24.07 -20.37 12.57
C ASP A 342 22.68 -19.91 12.09
N VAL A 343 22.34 -18.64 12.32
CA VAL A 343 21.03 -18.05 11.99
C VAL A 343 21.16 -17.00 10.89
N CYS A 344 22.15 -16.10 10.97
CA CYS A 344 22.39 -15.11 9.93
C CYS A 344 23.52 -15.56 9.00
N PRO A 345 23.23 -15.89 7.73
CA PRO A 345 24.26 -16.37 6.80
C PRO A 345 25.33 -15.32 6.47
N PHE A 346 25.00 -14.03 6.56
CA PHE A 346 25.94 -12.92 6.30
C PHE A 346 26.76 -12.51 7.54
N TYR A 347 26.76 -13.33 8.59
CA TYR A 347 27.51 -13.05 9.80
C TYR A 347 29.02 -12.95 9.53
N VAL A 348 29.64 -11.90 10.09
CA VAL A 348 31.09 -11.70 10.08
C VAL A 348 31.57 -11.45 11.50
N GLN A 349 32.73 -12.02 11.86
CA GLN A 349 33.35 -11.73 13.15
C GLN A 349 33.79 -10.26 13.25
N GLY A 350 33.67 -9.66 14.44
CA GLY A 350 34.01 -8.25 14.67
C GLY A 350 32.80 -7.33 14.93
N GLY A 351 31.61 -7.90 15.13
CA GLY A 351 30.42 -7.16 15.56
C GLY A 351 29.65 -6.48 14.41
N PRO A 352 28.60 -5.70 14.73
CA PRO A 352 27.75 -5.04 13.74
C PRO A 352 28.54 -4.15 12.76
N ALA A 353 29.59 -3.48 13.24
CA ALA A 353 30.46 -2.65 12.41
C ALA A 353 31.22 -3.46 11.34
N ALA A 354 31.65 -4.69 11.66
CA ALA A 354 32.30 -5.56 10.68
C ALA A 354 31.32 -6.03 9.60
N ILE A 355 30.06 -6.32 9.96
CA ILE A 355 29.00 -6.67 9.02
C ILE A 355 28.68 -5.48 8.10
N LYS A 356 28.52 -4.26 8.66
CA LYS A 356 28.33 -3.03 7.88
C LYS A 356 29.46 -2.82 6.88
N LYS A 357 30.72 -2.95 7.34
CA LYS A 357 31.90 -2.82 6.47
C LYS A 357 31.92 -3.87 5.37
N ALA A 358 31.59 -5.12 5.68
CA ALA A 358 31.52 -6.19 4.70
C ALA A 358 30.46 -5.92 3.63
N TYR A 359 29.29 -5.42 4.03
CA TYR A 359 28.22 -5.04 3.10
C TYR A 359 28.64 -3.90 2.18
N LEU A 360 29.20 -2.82 2.73
CA LEU A 360 29.68 -1.69 1.93
C LEU A 360 30.77 -2.10 0.93
N ALA A 361 31.61 -3.08 1.28
CA ALA A 361 32.59 -3.64 0.35
C ALA A 361 31.92 -4.41 -0.81
N LEU A 362 30.75 -5.03 -0.61
CA LEU A 362 29.97 -5.64 -1.69
C LEU A 362 29.37 -4.59 -2.62
N GLU A 363 28.81 -3.51 -2.05
CA GLU A 363 28.33 -2.38 -2.85
C GLU A 363 29.47 -1.80 -3.71
N GLU A 364 30.62 -1.51 -3.11
CA GLU A 364 31.78 -0.99 -3.83
C GLU A 364 32.28 -1.97 -4.90
N ALA A 365 32.29 -3.28 -4.62
CA ALA A 365 32.68 -4.30 -5.59
C ALA A 365 31.72 -4.34 -6.78
N LEU A 366 30.41 -4.30 -6.55
CA LEU A 366 29.39 -4.31 -7.61
C LEU A 366 29.34 -3.00 -8.40
N TYR A 367 29.62 -1.86 -7.76
CA TYR A 367 29.76 -0.58 -8.44
C TYR A 367 30.92 -0.61 -9.44
N ASN A 368 32.07 -1.17 -9.03
CA ASN A 368 33.24 -1.27 -9.89
C ASN A 368 33.10 -2.37 -10.96
N ARG A 369 32.37 -3.45 -10.67
CA ARG A 369 32.24 -4.61 -11.56
C ARG A 369 30.96 -5.39 -11.32
N SER A 370 30.02 -5.30 -12.27
CA SER A 370 28.85 -6.19 -12.36
C SER A 370 29.26 -7.66 -12.48
N LEU A 371 28.43 -8.53 -11.92
CA LEU A 371 28.69 -9.97 -11.84
C LEU A 371 27.86 -10.74 -12.89
N PRO A 372 28.49 -11.49 -13.81
CA PRO A 372 27.77 -12.34 -14.75
C PRO A 372 27.25 -13.60 -14.04
N VAL A 373 25.99 -13.95 -14.31
CA VAL A 373 25.35 -15.17 -13.79
C VAL A 373 24.95 -16.06 -14.98
N PRO A 374 25.59 -17.22 -15.16
CA PRO A 374 25.23 -18.15 -16.23
C PRO A 374 23.80 -18.66 -16.11
N ALA A 375 23.20 -19.06 -17.23
CA ALA A 375 21.88 -19.70 -17.24
C ALA A 375 21.84 -20.98 -16.39
N SER A 376 20.66 -21.32 -15.88
CA SER A 376 20.37 -22.57 -15.15
C SER A 376 19.23 -23.33 -15.82
N ALA A 377 18.82 -24.45 -15.22
CA ALA A 377 17.63 -25.18 -15.66
C ALA A 377 16.32 -24.38 -15.48
N THR A 378 16.31 -23.34 -14.64
CA THR A 378 15.10 -22.60 -14.24
C THR A 378 15.11 -21.13 -14.66
N ARG A 379 16.23 -20.60 -15.15
CA ARG A 379 16.34 -19.20 -15.61
C ARG A 379 17.41 -19.01 -16.70
N GLY A 380 17.24 -17.97 -17.51
CA GLY A 380 18.23 -17.52 -18.48
C GLY A 380 19.49 -16.92 -17.85
N PRO A 381 20.46 -16.48 -18.67
CA PRO A 381 21.63 -15.76 -18.19
C PRO A 381 21.23 -14.37 -17.66
N GLU A 382 21.92 -13.90 -16.63
CA GLU A 382 21.66 -12.62 -15.97
C GLU A 382 22.94 -11.86 -15.66
N VAL A 383 22.80 -10.55 -15.43
CA VAL A 383 23.86 -9.71 -14.89
C VAL A 383 23.37 -9.10 -13.60
N VAL A 384 24.13 -9.28 -12.53
CA VAL A 384 23.88 -8.66 -11.23
C VAL A 384 24.69 -7.37 -11.12
N THR A 385 24.00 -6.28 -10.84
CA THR A 385 24.53 -4.92 -10.81
C THR A 385 24.43 -4.30 -9.41
N TRP A 386 25.08 -3.16 -9.21
CA TRP A 386 24.92 -2.36 -8.00
C TRP A 386 23.45 -1.96 -7.75
N SER A 387 22.74 -1.51 -8.80
CA SER A 387 21.32 -1.13 -8.71
C SER A 387 20.44 -2.27 -8.20
N ASP A 388 20.72 -3.51 -8.63
CA ASP A 388 19.99 -4.68 -8.16
C ASP A 388 20.16 -4.90 -6.66
N LEU A 389 21.37 -4.72 -6.13
CA LEU A 389 21.62 -4.79 -4.69
C LEU A 389 20.94 -3.64 -3.94
N LYS A 390 20.92 -2.42 -4.48
CA LYS A 390 20.17 -1.31 -3.88
C LYS A 390 18.66 -1.55 -3.86
N ILE A 391 18.11 -2.25 -4.86
CA ILE A 391 16.70 -2.65 -4.84
C ILE A 391 16.43 -3.65 -3.72
N ILE A 392 17.29 -4.65 -3.50
CA ILE A 392 17.17 -5.56 -2.35
C ILE A 392 17.30 -4.80 -1.03
N LEU A 393 18.26 -3.87 -0.93
CA LEU A 393 18.43 -3.03 0.24
C LEU A 393 17.15 -2.25 0.53
N ARG A 394 16.55 -1.59 -0.47
CA ARG A 394 15.27 -0.90 -0.32
C ARG A 394 14.20 -1.83 0.25
N ILE A 395 14.04 -3.02 -0.32
CA ILE A 395 13.05 -4.00 0.13
C ILE A 395 13.31 -4.39 1.59
N ALA A 396 14.57 -4.63 1.94
CA ALA A 396 15.02 -4.92 3.30
C ALA A 396 14.68 -3.81 4.29
N LEU A 397 14.83 -2.55 3.90
CA LEU A 397 14.51 -1.41 4.78
C LEU A 397 13.00 -1.17 4.88
N TYR A 398 12.23 -1.42 3.82
CA TYR A 398 10.77 -1.27 3.81
C TYR A 398 10.05 -2.39 4.55
N GLN A 399 10.52 -3.63 4.42
CA GLN A 399 9.91 -4.83 5.00
C GLN A 399 10.96 -5.69 5.72
N PRO A 400 11.55 -5.22 6.83
CA PRO A 400 12.67 -5.89 7.50
C PRO A 400 12.41 -7.35 7.86
N LEU A 401 11.18 -7.69 8.27
CA LEU A 401 10.83 -9.05 8.69
C LEU A 401 11.17 -10.11 7.63
N TYR A 402 10.99 -9.78 6.34
CA TYR A 402 11.27 -10.69 5.22
C TYR A 402 12.51 -10.28 4.43
N GLY A 403 12.74 -8.98 4.27
CA GLY A 403 13.84 -8.48 3.48
C GLY A 403 15.20 -8.56 4.17
N PHE A 404 15.29 -8.58 5.51
CA PHE A 404 16.59 -8.80 6.19
C PHE A 404 17.14 -10.22 5.98
N PRO A 405 16.37 -11.31 6.17
CA PRO A 405 16.81 -12.65 5.79
C PRO A 405 17.26 -12.75 4.33
N GLN A 406 16.49 -12.16 3.42
CA GLN A 406 16.80 -12.16 1.99
C GLN A 406 18.08 -11.38 1.67
N LEU A 407 18.27 -10.20 2.29
CA LEU A 407 19.50 -9.41 2.17
C LEU A 407 20.70 -10.19 2.68
N ALA A 408 20.58 -10.89 3.82
CA ALA A 408 21.64 -11.73 4.35
C ALA A 408 22.01 -12.87 3.38
N GLU A 409 21.03 -13.58 2.82
CA GLU A 409 21.28 -14.66 1.88
C GLU A 409 21.99 -14.15 0.61
N ILE A 410 21.46 -13.07 0.02
CA ILE A 410 22.01 -12.47 -1.20
C ILE A 410 23.42 -11.93 -0.95
N ALA A 411 23.64 -11.19 0.14
CA ALA A 411 24.94 -10.65 0.49
C ALA A 411 25.97 -11.76 0.75
N THR A 412 25.55 -12.88 1.34
CA THR A 412 26.42 -14.05 1.53
C THR A 412 26.86 -14.63 0.19
N GLY A 413 25.92 -14.86 -0.73
CA GLY A 413 26.24 -15.34 -2.08
C GLY A 413 27.22 -14.42 -2.80
N LEU A 414 26.95 -13.12 -2.77
CA LEU A 414 27.82 -12.10 -3.39
C LEU A 414 29.22 -12.09 -2.78
N SER A 415 29.34 -12.21 -1.46
CA SER A 415 30.65 -12.29 -0.78
C SER A 415 31.48 -13.51 -1.19
N GLN A 416 30.82 -14.55 -1.69
CA GLN A 416 31.44 -15.78 -2.20
C GLN A 416 31.61 -15.76 -3.73
N GLY A 417 31.31 -14.63 -4.39
CA GLY A 417 31.40 -14.48 -5.84
C GLY A 417 30.23 -15.08 -6.63
N SER A 418 29.11 -15.38 -5.97
CA SER A 418 27.90 -15.95 -6.60
C SER A 418 26.75 -14.95 -6.62
N GLY A 419 26.27 -14.60 -7.81
CA GLY A 419 25.09 -13.75 -8.01
C GLY A 419 23.78 -14.52 -8.13
N ALA A 420 23.78 -15.84 -7.89
CA ALA A 420 22.65 -16.72 -8.25
C ALA A 420 21.34 -16.32 -7.56
N ALA A 421 21.36 -16.09 -6.25
CA ALA A 421 20.15 -15.72 -5.49
C ALA A 421 19.54 -14.39 -5.95
N LEU A 422 20.37 -13.39 -6.24
CA LEU A 422 19.90 -12.11 -6.76
C LEU A 422 19.39 -12.24 -8.21
N ALA A 423 20.04 -13.04 -9.05
CA ALA A 423 19.53 -13.33 -10.39
C ALA A 423 18.17 -14.06 -10.34
N ASP A 424 18.00 -15.02 -9.43
CA ASP A 424 16.73 -15.73 -9.22
C ASP A 424 15.63 -14.75 -8.77
N PHE A 425 15.95 -13.82 -7.86
CA PHE A 425 15.04 -12.74 -7.46
C PHE A 425 14.64 -11.87 -8.64
N LYS A 426 15.60 -11.39 -9.44
CA LYS A 426 15.35 -10.55 -10.63
C LYS A 426 14.43 -11.23 -11.62
N VAL A 427 14.63 -12.52 -11.88
CA VAL A 427 13.83 -13.29 -12.85
C VAL A 427 12.44 -13.60 -12.31
N GLY A 428 12.31 -13.87 -11.01
CA GLY A 428 11.00 -14.06 -10.36
C GLY A 428 10.06 -12.87 -10.56
N GLY A 429 10.60 -11.65 -10.54
CA GLY A 429 9.85 -10.42 -10.82
C GLY A 429 9.39 -10.24 -12.28
N ARG A 430 9.88 -11.07 -13.22
CA ARG A 430 9.54 -11.01 -14.66
C ARG A 430 8.54 -12.10 -15.08
N SER A 431 7.72 -12.57 -14.14
CA SER A 431 6.79 -13.67 -14.38
C SER A 431 5.75 -13.33 -15.46
N PRO A 432 5.53 -14.20 -16.46
CA PRO A 432 4.48 -13.98 -17.45
C PRO A 432 3.11 -14.08 -16.79
N SER A 433 2.24 -13.09 -17.03
CA SER A 433 0.83 -13.17 -16.66
C SER A 433 0.08 -13.99 -17.72
N CYS A 434 -0.78 -14.91 -17.29
CA CYS A 434 -1.74 -15.55 -18.20
C CYS A 434 -2.67 -14.46 -18.76
N PRO A 435 -2.85 -14.39 -20.09
CA PRO A 435 -3.78 -13.42 -20.67
C PRO A 435 -5.21 -13.77 -20.29
N SER A 436 -5.99 -12.77 -19.87
CA SER A 436 -7.44 -12.92 -19.72
C SER A 436 -8.10 -13.18 -21.07
N ASP A 437 -9.34 -13.69 -21.07
CA ASP A 437 -10.12 -13.85 -22.30
C ASP A 437 -10.24 -12.54 -23.10
N GLN A 438 -10.28 -11.40 -22.39
CA GLN A 438 -10.34 -10.07 -23.00
C GLN A 438 -9.04 -9.68 -23.66
N CYS A 439 -7.91 -9.92 -22.99
CA CYS A 439 -6.59 -9.74 -23.58
C CYS A 439 -6.45 -10.58 -24.86
N LEU A 440 -6.92 -11.83 -24.85
CA LEU A 440 -6.89 -12.70 -26.02
C LEU A 440 -7.76 -12.17 -27.17
N GLN A 441 -8.94 -11.61 -26.87
CA GLN A 441 -9.87 -11.07 -27.86
C GLN A 441 -9.42 -9.73 -28.44
N ALA A 442 -8.92 -8.81 -27.60
CA ALA A 442 -8.43 -7.50 -28.01
C ALA A 442 -7.08 -7.58 -28.77
N GLY A 443 -6.41 -8.73 -28.67
CA GLY A 443 -5.13 -9.00 -29.31
C GLY A 443 -3.96 -8.76 -28.35
N PRO A 444 -2.78 -9.34 -28.67
CA PRO A 444 -1.63 -9.27 -27.79
C PRO A 444 -1.20 -7.82 -27.60
N TRP A 445 -0.85 -7.47 -26.36
CA TRP A 445 -0.34 -6.14 -25.95
C TRP A 445 -1.35 -5.00 -25.95
N SER A 446 -2.65 -5.32 -26.12
CA SER A 446 -3.76 -4.38 -25.96
C SER A 446 -3.85 -3.84 -24.53
N ALA A 447 -4.65 -2.79 -24.30
CA ALA A 447 -4.83 -2.24 -22.96
C ALA A 447 -5.53 -3.25 -22.02
N GLU A 448 -6.37 -4.11 -22.59
CA GLU A 448 -7.08 -5.21 -21.93
C GLU A 448 -6.13 -6.31 -21.41
N CYS A 449 -4.87 -6.32 -21.87
CA CYS A 449 -3.82 -7.18 -21.35
C CYS A 449 -3.08 -6.58 -20.13
N GLN A 450 -3.43 -5.37 -19.68
CA GLN A 450 -2.85 -4.80 -18.47
C GLN A 450 -3.40 -5.54 -17.25
N VAL A 451 -2.51 -6.08 -16.41
CA VAL A 451 -2.91 -6.64 -15.12
C VAL A 451 -2.73 -5.59 -14.02
N SER A 452 -3.31 -5.87 -12.85
CA SER A 452 -3.20 -4.96 -11.71
C SER A 452 -1.74 -4.64 -11.38
N GLY A 453 -1.43 -3.36 -11.18
CA GLY A 453 -0.11 -2.83 -10.84
C GLY A 453 0.68 -2.37 -12.06
N HIS A 454 0.31 -2.75 -13.29
CA HIS A 454 1.07 -2.38 -14.49
C HIS A 454 1.06 -0.88 -14.80
N ASN A 455 0.04 -0.14 -14.34
CA ASN A 455 -0.01 1.30 -14.52
C ASN A 455 0.45 2.08 -13.28
N GLU A 456 0.84 1.39 -12.20
CA GLU A 456 1.18 2.01 -10.92
C GLU A 456 2.30 3.03 -11.11
N ALA A 457 3.45 2.64 -11.68
CA ALA A 457 4.62 3.51 -11.79
C ALA A 457 4.34 4.87 -12.46
N TYR A 458 3.67 4.88 -13.62
CA TYR A 458 3.38 6.14 -14.30
C TYR A 458 2.14 6.87 -13.74
N SER A 459 1.23 6.16 -13.06
CA SER A 459 0.18 6.81 -12.25
C SER A 459 0.78 7.50 -11.03
N SER A 460 1.76 6.87 -10.37
CA SER A 460 2.53 7.45 -9.27
C SER A 460 3.17 8.76 -9.71
N THR A 461 3.88 8.74 -10.83
CA THR A 461 4.48 9.95 -11.42
C THR A 461 3.42 11.00 -11.74
N ALA A 462 2.35 10.65 -12.45
CA ALA A 462 1.32 11.63 -12.84
C ALA A 462 0.68 12.32 -11.63
N ILE A 463 0.39 11.56 -10.56
CA ILE A 463 -0.20 12.08 -9.33
C ILE A 463 0.83 12.92 -8.55
N LEU A 464 2.00 12.33 -8.26
CA LEU A 464 3.06 13.00 -7.51
C LEU A 464 3.43 14.33 -8.15
N CYS A 465 3.70 14.34 -9.45
CA CYS A 465 4.17 15.54 -10.11
C CYS A 465 3.05 16.59 -10.23
N ALA A 466 1.78 16.18 -10.34
CA ALA A 466 0.67 17.11 -10.32
C ALA A 466 0.46 17.74 -8.93
N ASP A 467 0.66 16.98 -7.84
CA ASP A 467 0.59 17.52 -6.48
C ASP A 467 1.83 18.36 -6.11
N ALA A 468 3.03 17.89 -6.47
CA ALA A 468 4.33 18.46 -6.12
C ALA A 468 4.91 19.30 -7.26
N GLU A 469 4.28 20.44 -7.58
CA GLU A 469 4.67 21.28 -8.72
C GLU A 469 6.12 21.77 -8.68
N TYR A 470 6.70 21.93 -7.48
CA TYR A 470 8.10 22.35 -7.32
C TYR A 470 9.08 21.37 -7.98
N LEU A 471 8.74 20.09 -8.10
CA LEU A 471 9.57 19.09 -8.78
C LEU A 471 9.57 19.24 -10.31
N GLN A 472 8.54 19.88 -10.87
CA GLN A 472 8.41 20.07 -12.32
C GLN A 472 9.37 21.10 -12.87
N ASP A 473 9.75 22.08 -12.04
CA ASP A 473 10.49 23.27 -12.43
C ASP A 473 11.96 23.22 -12.00
N ALA A 474 12.36 22.15 -11.31
CA ALA A 474 13.74 21.91 -10.92
C ALA A 474 14.65 21.76 -12.16
N ASP A 475 15.72 22.56 -12.20
CA ASP A 475 16.79 22.39 -13.18
C ASP A 475 17.79 21.32 -12.76
N GLU A 476 18.74 21.02 -13.65
CA GLU A 476 19.74 19.95 -13.46
C GLU A 476 20.61 20.18 -12.22
N GLU A 477 20.98 21.42 -11.94
CA GLU A 477 21.89 21.77 -10.85
C GLU A 477 21.16 21.86 -9.50
N GLU A 478 19.90 22.33 -9.50
CA GLU A 478 19.00 22.21 -8.37
C GLU A 478 18.72 20.75 -8.02
N PHE A 479 18.48 19.90 -9.02
CA PHE A 479 18.25 18.49 -8.79
C PHE A 479 19.49 17.81 -8.22
N LYS A 480 20.69 18.05 -8.77
CA LYS A 480 21.94 17.50 -8.22
C LYS A 480 22.20 17.92 -6.77
N ARG A 481 21.89 19.17 -6.41
CA ARG A 481 21.98 19.64 -5.01
C ARG A 481 21.01 18.90 -4.10
N SER A 482 19.76 18.71 -4.56
CA SER A 482 18.74 17.97 -3.82
C SER A 482 19.12 16.50 -3.66
N TRP A 483 19.68 15.88 -4.70
CA TRP A 483 20.20 14.52 -4.65
C TRP A 483 21.37 14.39 -3.67
N ALA A 484 22.33 15.30 -3.69
CA ALA A 484 23.44 15.31 -2.73
C ALA A 484 22.94 15.44 -1.27
N SER A 485 21.93 16.28 -1.01
CA SER A 485 21.30 16.40 0.30
C SER A 485 20.63 15.09 0.74
N LEU A 486 19.97 14.37 -0.17
CA LEU A 486 19.41 13.04 0.12
C LEU A 486 20.49 12.00 0.40
N GLN A 487 21.62 12.04 -0.29
CA GLN A 487 22.76 11.15 0.00
C GLN A 487 23.42 11.46 1.34
N GLU A 488 23.45 12.73 1.74
CA GLU A 488 23.95 13.14 3.06
C GLU A 488 23.04 12.64 4.20
N ASP A 489 21.72 12.70 4.00
CA ASP A 489 20.75 12.19 4.97
C ASP A 489 20.74 10.64 5.03
N SER A 490 20.96 9.97 3.90
CA SER A 490 21.04 8.50 3.86
C SER A 490 21.88 7.98 2.69
N ALA A 491 22.97 7.29 3.03
CA ALA A 491 23.75 6.53 2.05
C ALA A 491 23.01 5.28 1.54
N MET A 492 22.04 4.78 2.33
CA MET A 492 21.29 3.57 2.00
C MET A 492 20.18 3.82 1.00
N LEU A 493 19.41 4.91 1.14
CA LEU A 493 18.22 5.21 0.33
C LEU A 493 18.25 6.52 -0.46
N GLY A 494 19.24 7.40 -0.24
CA GLY A 494 19.29 8.71 -0.90
C GLY A 494 19.18 8.63 -2.43
N ASP A 495 19.91 7.71 -3.05
CA ASP A 495 19.90 7.50 -4.51
C ASP A 495 18.55 7.01 -5.04
N TYR A 496 17.91 6.09 -4.30
CA TYR A 496 16.61 5.54 -4.66
C TYR A 496 15.54 6.63 -4.57
N TRP A 497 15.52 7.39 -3.47
CA TRP A 497 14.54 8.46 -3.27
C TRP A 497 14.73 9.59 -4.28
N ALA A 498 15.97 9.95 -4.59
CA ALA A 498 16.26 10.89 -5.68
C ALA A 498 15.76 10.34 -7.03
N SER A 499 15.95 9.06 -7.33
CA SER A 499 15.45 8.46 -8.58
C SER A 499 13.91 8.57 -8.70
N LEU A 500 13.19 8.43 -7.58
CA LEU A 500 11.74 8.66 -7.51
C LEU A 500 11.39 10.12 -7.80
N LEU A 501 12.07 11.09 -7.19
CA LEU A 501 11.80 12.52 -7.44
C LEU A 501 12.18 12.93 -8.87
N MET A 502 13.21 12.32 -9.47
CA MET A 502 13.60 12.57 -10.86
C MET A 502 12.50 12.15 -11.85
N SER A 503 11.55 11.30 -11.43
CA SER A 503 10.43 10.92 -12.29
C SER A 503 9.51 12.10 -12.62
N CYS A 504 9.64 13.27 -11.98
CA CYS A 504 8.89 14.47 -12.34
C CYS A 504 9.58 15.39 -13.35
N VAL A 505 10.85 15.14 -13.68
CA VAL A 505 11.58 15.97 -14.66
C VAL A 505 10.90 15.89 -16.02
N GLY A 506 10.62 17.05 -16.62
CA GLY A 506 9.92 17.15 -17.90
C GLY A 506 8.38 17.06 -17.81
N TRP A 507 7.81 16.85 -16.62
CA TRP A 507 6.37 16.87 -16.42
C TRP A 507 5.86 18.31 -16.33
N LYS A 508 5.20 18.83 -17.37
CA LYS A 508 4.73 20.23 -17.42
C LYS A 508 3.22 20.40 -17.27
N LEU A 509 2.51 19.33 -16.93
CA LEU A 509 1.07 19.38 -16.69
C LEU A 509 0.77 20.00 -15.33
N LYS A 510 -0.17 20.94 -15.27
CA LYS A 510 -0.64 21.58 -14.04
C LYS A 510 -2.05 21.12 -13.69
N PRO A 511 -2.35 20.74 -12.45
CA PRO A 511 -3.71 20.38 -12.07
C PRO A 511 -4.63 21.60 -11.99
N LYS A 512 -5.94 21.38 -12.18
CA LYS A 512 -6.96 22.42 -12.06
C LYS A 512 -7.37 22.73 -10.63
N TRP A 513 -7.44 21.71 -9.77
CA TRP A 513 -7.81 21.86 -8.37
C TRP A 513 -6.59 21.63 -7.48
N LYS A 514 -6.15 22.69 -6.82
CA LYS A 514 -5.02 22.70 -5.88
C LYS A 514 -5.49 23.08 -4.49
N LEU A 515 -4.81 22.55 -3.48
CA LEU A 515 -4.94 23.01 -2.10
C LEU A 515 -3.62 23.68 -1.70
N THR A 516 -3.68 24.92 -1.22
CA THR A 516 -2.49 25.73 -0.91
C THR A 516 -2.01 25.59 0.53
N GLY A 517 -2.63 24.70 1.31
CA GLY A 517 -2.43 24.64 2.76
C GLY A 517 -3.05 25.84 3.52
N PRO A 518 -2.86 25.91 4.85
CA PRO A 518 -2.23 24.88 5.68
C PRO A 518 -3.04 23.58 5.71
N PHE A 519 -2.35 22.44 5.78
CA PHE A 519 -2.99 21.12 5.91
C PHE A 519 -3.30 20.82 7.38
N ALA A 520 -4.31 21.52 7.88
CA ALA A 520 -4.72 21.52 9.28
C ALA A 520 -6.23 21.79 9.37
N ALA A 521 -6.92 21.14 10.30
CA ALA A 521 -8.32 21.45 10.60
C ALA A 521 -8.77 20.90 11.95
N ASN A 522 -9.81 21.51 12.52
CA ASN A 522 -10.52 20.95 13.66
C ASN A 522 -11.58 19.96 13.16
N THR A 523 -11.26 18.66 13.19
CA THR A 523 -12.12 17.62 12.65
C THR A 523 -13.25 17.25 13.62
N SER A 524 -14.41 16.86 13.09
CA SER A 524 -15.56 16.47 13.93
C SER A 524 -15.34 15.21 14.76
N HIS A 525 -14.26 14.47 14.48
CA HIS A 525 -13.69 13.49 15.39
C HIS A 525 -12.16 13.54 15.29
N PRO A 526 -11.43 13.49 16.42
CA PRO A 526 -9.97 13.43 16.41
C PRO A 526 -9.40 12.27 15.61
N LEU A 527 -8.28 12.51 14.91
CA LEU A 527 -7.56 11.51 14.10
C LEU A 527 -6.65 10.63 14.97
N LEU A 528 -6.36 9.42 14.51
CA LEU A 528 -5.32 8.55 15.07
C LEU A 528 -4.15 8.44 14.09
N PHE A 529 -3.00 9.01 14.46
CA PHE A 529 -1.76 8.84 13.72
C PHE A 529 -1.01 7.60 14.24
N VAL A 530 -0.47 6.79 13.34
CA VAL A 530 0.31 5.59 13.67
C VAL A 530 1.63 5.64 12.91
N SER A 531 2.74 5.41 13.61
CA SER A 531 4.06 5.45 12.98
C SER A 531 5.04 4.55 13.72
N ASN A 532 5.92 3.91 12.95
CA ASN A 532 7.03 3.14 13.48
C ASN A 532 8.11 4.07 14.01
N THR A 533 8.88 3.62 15.00
CA THR A 533 10.00 4.39 15.56
C THR A 533 11.12 4.62 14.56
N LEU A 534 11.28 3.71 13.59
CA LEU A 534 12.19 3.85 12.45
C LEU A 534 11.43 3.46 11.19
N ASP A 535 11.10 4.45 10.34
CA ASP A 535 10.41 4.24 9.07
C ASP A 535 11.25 4.84 7.94
N PRO A 536 11.62 4.06 6.90
CA PRO A 536 12.65 4.47 5.95
C PRO A 536 12.27 5.68 5.10
N VAL A 537 10.98 6.02 5.01
CA VAL A 537 10.46 7.05 4.10
C VAL A 537 9.36 7.92 4.69
N THR A 538 8.88 7.59 5.90
CA THR A 538 7.89 8.38 6.65
C THR A 538 8.31 8.46 8.12
N PRO A 539 9.44 9.14 8.41
CA PRO A 539 10.08 9.09 9.72
C PRO A 539 9.14 9.62 10.80
N LEU A 540 9.34 9.16 12.03
CA LEU A 540 8.43 9.44 13.15
C LEU A 540 8.19 10.95 13.37
N ARG A 541 9.17 11.80 13.04
CA ARG A 541 9.01 13.27 13.10
C ARG A 541 7.86 13.78 12.24
N SER A 542 7.60 13.15 11.09
CA SER A 542 6.50 13.50 10.18
C SER A 542 5.17 13.28 10.87
N ALA A 543 5.00 12.13 11.54
CA ALA A 543 3.80 11.83 12.30
C ALA A 543 3.58 12.80 13.48
N ARG A 544 4.65 13.22 14.18
CA ARG A 544 4.57 14.23 15.24
C ARG A 544 4.09 15.57 14.69
N LYS A 545 4.73 16.06 13.63
CA LYS A 545 4.37 17.32 12.96
C LYS A 545 2.92 17.30 12.48
N MET A 546 2.51 16.24 11.78
CA MET A 546 1.14 16.15 11.27
C MET A 546 0.12 16.04 12.40
N SER A 547 0.42 15.34 13.49
CA SER A 547 -0.46 15.29 14.68
C SER A 547 -0.70 16.66 15.30
N GLU A 548 0.32 17.52 15.36
CA GLU A 548 0.20 18.90 15.86
C GLU A 548 -0.77 19.76 15.02
N ASN A 549 -0.89 19.48 13.72
CA ASN A 549 -1.78 20.21 12.80
C ASN A 549 -3.26 19.85 12.97
N PHE A 550 -3.59 18.74 13.64
CA PHE A 550 -4.97 18.27 13.83
C PHE A 550 -5.31 18.20 15.33
N PRO A 551 -5.94 19.25 15.90
CA PRO A 551 -6.22 19.34 17.32
C PRO A 551 -6.98 18.12 17.88
N GLY A 552 -6.55 17.65 19.04
CA GLY A 552 -7.15 16.50 19.73
C GLY A 552 -6.71 15.13 19.19
N SER A 553 -5.97 15.08 18.08
CA SER A 553 -5.42 13.83 17.56
C SER A 553 -4.37 13.23 18.51
N VAL A 554 -4.11 11.93 18.34
CA VAL A 554 -3.08 11.21 19.11
C VAL A 554 -2.16 10.45 18.16
N LEU A 555 -0.87 10.45 18.49
CA LEU A 555 0.14 9.62 17.86
C LEU A 555 0.37 8.33 18.67
N LEU A 556 0.04 7.19 18.07
CA LEU A 556 0.39 5.85 18.53
C LEU A 556 1.71 5.41 17.88
N GLN A 557 2.69 5.07 18.69
CA GLN A 557 4.02 4.67 18.20
C GLN A 557 4.18 3.15 18.25
N GLN A 558 4.85 2.59 17.26
CA GLN A 558 5.30 1.19 17.26
C GLN A 558 6.83 1.14 17.32
N ASP A 559 7.39 0.52 18.37
CA ASP A 559 8.82 0.24 18.52
C ASP A 559 9.25 -0.87 17.55
N SER A 560 9.48 -0.46 16.30
CA SER A 560 9.87 -1.29 15.19
C SER A 560 10.54 -0.50 14.08
N GLU A 561 11.11 -1.27 13.17
CA GLU A 561 11.70 -0.83 11.92
C GLU A 561 10.80 -1.16 10.73
N GLY A 562 10.87 -0.35 9.69
CA GLY A 562 10.24 -0.59 8.40
C GLY A 562 9.03 0.27 8.15
N HIS A 563 8.42 0.11 6.98
CA HIS A 563 7.39 1.00 6.49
C HIS A 563 5.98 0.57 6.90
N SER A 564 5.27 1.42 7.66
CA SER A 564 3.92 1.19 8.23
C SER A 564 3.81 0.03 9.22
N THR A 565 2.64 -0.14 9.85
CA THR A 565 2.39 -1.28 10.75
C THR A 565 2.47 -2.65 10.05
N LEU A 566 2.49 -2.70 8.71
CA LEU A 566 2.65 -3.94 7.95
C LEU A 566 4.07 -4.51 8.04
N ALA A 567 5.09 -3.66 8.24
CA ALA A 567 6.48 -4.11 8.28
C ALA A 567 6.82 -4.96 9.51
N ALA A 568 6.04 -4.81 10.59
CA ALA A 568 6.23 -5.52 11.84
C ALA A 568 4.89 -5.73 12.55
N PRO A 569 4.39 -6.98 12.62
CA PRO A 569 3.16 -7.31 13.35
C PRO A 569 3.20 -6.88 14.83
N SER A 570 2.10 -6.29 15.30
CA SER A 570 1.90 -5.92 16.70
C SER A 570 0.43 -6.03 17.09
N VAL A 571 0.09 -7.02 17.93
CA VAL A 571 -1.22 -7.18 18.56
C VAL A 571 -1.58 -5.92 19.36
N CYS A 572 -0.61 -5.33 20.05
CA CYS A 572 -0.81 -4.08 20.82
C CYS A 572 -1.35 -2.95 19.95
N VAL A 573 -0.70 -2.68 18.80
CA VAL A 573 -1.14 -1.60 17.89
C VAL A 573 -2.52 -1.89 17.32
N HIS A 574 -2.75 -3.11 16.84
CA HIS A 574 -4.00 -3.48 16.20
C HIS A 574 -5.19 -3.49 17.19
N LYS A 575 -4.97 -3.81 18.47
CA LYS A 575 -6.00 -3.65 19.51
C LYS A 575 -6.35 -2.19 19.79
N LYS A 576 -5.38 -1.26 19.73
CA LYS A 576 -5.65 0.18 19.87
C LYS A 576 -6.40 0.74 18.67
N ILE A 577 -6.02 0.30 17.47
CA ILE A 577 -6.76 0.62 16.25
C ILE A 577 -8.19 0.08 16.33
N ARG A 578 -8.39 -1.18 16.77
CA ARG A 578 -9.70 -1.76 17.01
C ARG A 578 -10.53 -0.90 17.96
N GLN A 579 -10.00 -0.57 19.14
CA GLN A 579 -10.70 0.23 20.13
C GLN A 579 -11.18 1.56 19.54
N TYR A 580 -10.32 2.24 18.77
CA TYR A 580 -10.66 3.49 18.11
C TYR A 580 -11.79 3.34 17.08
N PHE A 581 -11.79 2.29 16.27
CA PHE A 581 -12.90 2.03 15.34
C PHE A 581 -14.20 1.61 16.05
N GLN A 582 -14.12 0.77 17.09
CA GLN A 582 -15.29 0.29 17.84
C GLN A 582 -15.97 1.41 18.65
N THR A 583 -15.19 2.30 19.25
CA THR A 583 -15.69 3.25 20.27
C THR A 583 -15.42 4.72 19.92
N GLY A 584 -14.33 5.02 19.22
CA GLY A 584 -13.79 6.37 19.06
C GLY A 584 -12.83 6.84 20.13
N GLU A 585 -12.58 6.01 21.13
CA GLU A 585 -11.56 6.32 22.11
C GLU A 585 -10.18 6.21 21.47
N LEU A 586 -9.41 7.30 21.56
CA LEU A 586 -7.99 7.29 21.24
C LEU A 586 -7.19 6.65 22.38
N PRO A 587 -6.03 6.03 22.09
CA PRO A 587 -5.12 5.62 23.14
C PRO A 587 -4.63 6.84 23.95
N PRO A 588 -4.19 6.66 25.21
CA PRO A 588 -3.52 7.72 25.94
C PRO A 588 -2.32 8.29 25.15
N PRO A 589 -2.07 9.62 25.21
CA PRO A 589 -0.90 10.21 24.57
C PRO A 589 0.40 9.57 25.05
N GLY A 590 1.34 9.33 24.13
CA GLY A 590 2.67 8.78 24.45
C GLY A 590 2.73 7.25 24.56
N VAL A 591 1.65 6.52 24.22
CA VAL A 591 1.70 5.06 24.13
C VAL A 591 2.67 4.62 23.04
N VAL A 592 3.55 3.69 23.43
CA VAL A 592 4.46 2.97 22.54
C VAL A 592 4.18 1.47 22.65
N CYS A 593 3.78 0.85 21.56
CA CYS A 593 3.60 -0.59 21.43
C CYS A 593 4.88 -1.24 20.89
N LYS A 594 5.17 -2.48 21.26
CA LYS A 594 6.28 -3.25 20.68
C LYS A 594 5.80 -4.12 19.52
N ALA A 595 6.68 -4.39 18.56
CA ALA A 595 6.48 -5.48 17.61
C ALA A 595 6.54 -6.85 18.31
N ASP A 596 5.73 -7.79 17.83
CA ASP A 596 5.64 -9.15 18.37
C ASP A 596 6.81 -10.05 17.90
N VAL A 597 7.41 -9.68 16.76
CA VAL A 597 8.53 -10.38 16.11
C VAL A 597 9.58 -9.37 15.71
N LYS A 598 10.85 -9.71 15.95
CA LYS A 598 11.99 -8.95 15.43
C LYS A 598 12.62 -9.67 14.23
N PRO A 599 13.02 -8.95 13.17
CA PRO A 599 13.70 -9.55 12.02
C PRO A 599 14.94 -10.35 12.42
N ILE A 600 15.18 -11.51 11.80
CA ILE A 600 16.26 -12.46 12.07
C ILE A 600 16.20 -13.12 13.48
N LEU A 601 15.90 -12.36 14.53
CA LEU A 601 15.86 -12.83 15.92
C LEU A 601 14.59 -13.64 16.25
N GLY A 602 13.52 -13.45 15.48
CA GLY A 602 12.25 -14.15 15.66
C GLY A 602 11.35 -13.54 16.73
N ALA A 603 10.36 -14.31 17.16
CA ALA A 603 9.37 -13.90 18.14
C ALA A 603 10.01 -13.74 19.54
N SER A 604 9.58 -12.71 20.29
CA SER A 604 9.95 -12.52 21.70
C SER A 604 9.56 -13.74 22.55
N PRO A 605 10.26 -14.04 23.66
CA PRO A 605 9.82 -15.06 24.62
C PRO A 605 8.37 -14.86 25.09
N SER A 606 7.91 -13.61 25.22
CA SER A 606 6.52 -13.26 25.58
C SER A 606 5.48 -13.63 24.51
N THR A 607 5.91 -13.83 23.26
CA THR A 607 5.06 -14.21 22.14
C THR A 607 5.21 -15.70 21.76
N GLN A 608 6.16 -16.44 22.34
CA GLN A 608 6.42 -17.85 22.02
C GLN A 608 5.78 -18.88 22.98
N GLU A 609 5.48 -18.55 24.24
CA GLU A 609 4.97 -19.51 25.23
C GLU A 609 3.74 -18.98 25.99
N GLY A 610 2.53 -19.43 25.64
CA GLY A 610 1.32 -19.33 26.48
C GLY A 610 0.89 -17.94 26.98
N GLY A 611 1.52 -16.87 26.49
CA GLY A 611 1.36 -15.51 26.99
C GLY A 611 0.24 -14.71 26.31
N MET A 612 -0.28 -15.21 25.19
CA MET A 612 -1.40 -14.60 24.46
C MET A 612 -2.72 -15.30 24.79
N SER A 613 -3.80 -14.52 24.86
CA SER A 613 -5.15 -15.08 24.81
C SER A 613 -5.38 -15.79 23.46
N ALA A 614 -6.38 -16.67 23.37
CA ALA A 614 -6.70 -17.36 22.11
C ALA A 614 -7.08 -16.35 21.01
N GLU A 615 -7.71 -15.25 21.40
CA GLU A 615 -8.12 -14.15 20.52
C GLU A 615 -6.90 -13.37 20.02
N ASP A 616 -5.95 -13.04 20.92
CA ASP A 616 -4.70 -12.36 20.58
C ASP A 616 -3.82 -13.23 19.67
N GLN A 617 -3.77 -14.55 19.93
CA GLN A 617 -3.05 -15.50 19.09
C GLN A 617 -3.61 -15.52 17.66
N LYS A 618 -4.95 -15.57 17.51
CA LYS A 618 -5.60 -15.54 16.19
C LYS A 618 -5.37 -14.22 15.47
N LEU A 619 -5.35 -13.10 16.19
CA LEU A 619 -5.00 -11.81 15.60
C LEU A 619 -3.55 -11.82 15.13
N TYR A 620 -2.61 -12.25 15.99
CA TYR A 620 -1.19 -12.36 15.65
C TYR A 620 -0.95 -13.21 14.39
N GLU A 621 -1.54 -14.40 14.30
CA GLU A 621 -1.45 -15.26 13.11
C GLU A 621 -1.96 -14.57 11.85
N THR A 622 -3.09 -13.87 11.95
CA THR A 622 -3.65 -13.10 10.83
C THR A 622 -2.70 -11.98 10.38
N LEU A 623 -2.05 -11.29 11.33
CA LEU A 623 -1.10 -10.21 11.02
C LEU A 623 0.19 -10.76 10.39
N MET A 624 0.66 -11.93 10.83
CA MET A 624 1.82 -12.60 10.25
C MET A 624 1.53 -13.03 8.80
N GLU A 625 0.35 -13.63 8.55
CA GLU A 625 -0.08 -13.98 7.19
C GLU A 625 -0.18 -12.75 6.28
N ASP A 626 -0.75 -11.65 6.77
CA ASP A 626 -0.88 -10.40 6.00
C ASP A 626 0.49 -9.84 5.62
N ALA A 627 1.40 -9.74 6.59
CA ALA A 627 2.77 -9.29 6.34
C ALA A 627 3.47 -10.18 5.29
N GLN A 628 3.26 -11.50 5.33
CA GLN A 628 3.82 -12.42 4.33
C GLN A 628 3.23 -12.21 2.94
N ARG A 629 1.90 -12.08 2.81
CA ARG A 629 1.24 -11.89 1.52
C ARG A 629 1.64 -10.58 0.87
N VAL A 630 1.74 -9.51 1.66
CA VAL A 630 2.19 -8.19 1.16
C VAL A 630 3.64 -8.26 0.66
N ALA A 631 4.53 -8.93 1.40
CA ALA A 631 5.91 -9.14 0.95
C ALA A 631 6.00 -9.91 -0.38
N ILE A 632 5.04 -10.78 -0.70
CA ILE A 632 5.01 -11.50 -1.98
C ILE A 632 4.33 -10.66 -3.08
N ALA A 633 3.28 -9.91 -2.75
CA ALA A 633 2.42 -9.21 -3.72
C ALA A 633 2.90 -7.79 -4.10
N ARG A 634 3.65 -7.09 -3.24
CA ARG A 634 4.03 -5.67 -3.40
C ARG A 634 5.51 -5.43 -3.65
N LEU A 635 6.23 -6.40 -4.19
CA LEU A 635 7.59 -6.18 -4.65
C LEU A 635 7.67 -6.07 -6.18
N PRO A 636 7.00 -5.09 -6.84
CA PRO A 636 7.49 -4.68 -8.15
C PRO A 636 8.82 -3.92 -7.96
N LEU A 637 9.71 -4.19 -8.92
CA LEU A 637 11.11 -3.75 -9.00
C LEU A 637 11.26 -2.23 -8.92
#